data_AF-A0AAQ0BWQ7-F1
#
_entry.id   AF-A0AAQ0BWQ7-F1
#
_cell.length_a   1.000
_cell.length_b   1.000
_cell.length_c   1.000
_cell.angle_alpha   90.00
_cell.angle_beta   90.00
_cell.angle_gamma   90.00
#
_symmetry.space_group_name_H-M   'P 1'
#
loop_
_entity.id
_entity.type
_entity.pdbx_description
1 polymer ?
#
loop_
_entity_poly.entity_id
_entity_poly.type
_entity_poly.pdbx_seq_one_letter_code
_entity_poly.pdbx_strand_id
1 'polypeptide(L)'
;MRKRKDSHDDTPVGDKNLLFVPSSSDNPSESGVDALMGMMNEATTAPLPAPPPPLPPSETPTQVMTPVDAGAPAAAPIDMPPAIPPTQPTPTKAEEASPTLVLSAVESPPPPPDEAAAPPQSATPGDAPPKAAEPLADSREEEPAPSIPIEATTSGEDAPAPPVRRLRLPRPVYIADRVLAVRRRREDIADVVISLLALVAIWTIGTLASATTRGVTMDVLRFQVIRQILLLPVSLVEGLIILVTPILVIVSLALRRRLQTVIQVLVTSLVAAVGGWIIILLTGLLPSDLTAPLSVDRAIATQGSQTGFAIAINLVIVTLCALFTSAGEAQSMRAIRWGWAGLWIILVLGVLRSSMTLPVAFISVFLGRAFGSGSRWIMGYDDQRARGDALVEALLRIGITPSRIVRSDLDTSEEPLSTWAIAENSRGRLTQMPADLGDMGVTVTRRPDPNHHRHYQVWSDAGLAYELIVMDPGQELTGTLLEMWNNLRLRGISRWVSPSMKAQAERSSFTTLQALRAGVFTQEPISIASASDSIIMVLSALPVTTPLTTLGEDATDEVLDRAWEQLLLAHSRGISHRALTPEAVVVDSSADVWLLDWDSGEVATTELNQSIDVAQMLVLTALAVGPERALAAGRRCVGEEMLIACAPVIQKPVLPASVNQMLRRSDLLSELRADLVGDSEAETAPTADLQRFRPRMIFTIAVLFIAVFVVLGSLNFRDIVSTVTSANPWWMAASAVLACLIWVGSAIPLIALSPEKLRLSDTLIAQVAASIITIVAPAGVGPAALNLRYLRKRRVPTAMAVTTVTLMQISQALITIILLLLVMVIAGSSLSVSVPYGTILGVVAVVMVAVGVIVAVPRIRRWIWVKIEPTWQQVYPRLLWIIGQPRRLAAVVTGNLLMNIGYVGAFWTAMIAMGGSMNFSTVAITYLTANAAGSFIPSPGGIGTVETALTSGLTVAGVSSSVAIATALLYRLVTFYGRIPFGWLAMKYMEKKDLL
;
A
#
# COMPACT_ATOMS: atom_id res chain seq x y z
N MET A 1 -25.65 -62.56 56.34
CA MET A 1 -26.27 -63.66 55.55
C MET A 1 -26.31 -63.28 54.07
N ARG A 2 -26.25 -64.29 53.16
CA ARG A 2 -26.98 -64.46 51.88
C ARG A 2 -27.28 -63.21 51.02
N LYS A 3 -26.96 -63.13 49.72
CA LYS A 3 -26.48 -64.11 48.70
C LYS A 3 -25.56 -63.36 47.68
N ARG A 4 -24.36 -63.86 47.35
CA ARG A 4 -23.97 -64.64 46.13
C ARG A 4 -24.03 -63.86 44.79
N LYS A 5 -23.07 -63.99 43.85
CA LYS A 5 -21.80 -64.77 43.83
C LYS A 5 -20.82 -64.25 42.75
N ASP A 6 -19.52 -64.33 43.06
CA ASP A 6 -18.27 -64.56 42.28
C ASP A 6 -18.40 -65.04 40.79
N SER A 7 -17.43 -64.85 39.87
CA SER A 7 -16.03 -64.33 39.87
C SER A 7 -15.56 -63.95 38.42
N HIS A 8 -14.38 -63.36 38.18
CA HIS A 8 -13.12 -63.97 37.63
C HIS A 8 -13.28 -65.05 36.53
N ASP A 9 -12.41 -65.18 35.52
CA ASP A 9 -11.11 -64.52 35.20
C ASP A 9 -11.22 -63.77 33.82
N ASP A 10 -10.23 -63.33 33.01
CA ASP A 10 -8.74 -63.31 33.03
C ASP A 10 -8.21 -62.18 32.07
N THR A 11 -6.88 -61.98 31.93
CA THR A 11 -6.21 -61.22 30.82
C THR A 11 -4.89 -61.89 30.42
N PRO A 12 -4.34 -61.66 29.19
CA PRO A 12 -3.21 -60.71 29.12
C PRO A 12 -2.97 -59.97 27.77
N VAL A 13 -2.35 -58.77 27.88
CA VAL A 13 -1.34 -58.14 26.98
C VAL A 13 -1.62 -58.04 25.45
N GLY A 14 -1.53 -56.87 24.80
CA GLY A 14 -1.21 -55.53 25.33
C GLY A 14 -0.88 -54.46 24.28
N ASP A 15 -0.37 -53.33 24.79
CA ASP A 15 0.24 -52.15 24.15
C ASP A 15 -0.56 -51.19 23.22
N LYS A 16 -0.99 -50.08 23.87
CA LYS A 16 -0.61 -48.69 23.57
C LYS A 16 -0.85 -48.11 22.16
N ASN A 17 -1.93 -47.31 22.03
CA ASN A 17 -1.90 -45.84 21.88
C ASN A 17 -3.08 -45.34 21.03
N LEU A 18 -4.11 -44.78 21.68
CA LEU A 18 -5.16 -44.00 21.02
C LEU A 18 -5.53 -42.75 21.83
N LEU A 19 -5.98 -41.72 21.12
CA LEU A 19 -6.11 -40.35 21.63
C LEU A 19 -7.22 -40.20 22.67
N PHE A 20 -7.01 -39.31 23.64
CA PHE A 20 -8.09 -38.75 24.45
C PHE A 20 -8.75 -37.57 23.72
N VAL A 21 -10.07 -37.67 23.50
CA VAL A 21 -10.94 -36.57 23.08
C VAL A 21 -11.62 -35.98 24.33
N PRO A 22 -11.50 -34.68 24.63
CA PRO A 22 -12.31 -34.03 25.66
C PRO A 22 -13.77 -33.88 25.20
N SER A 23 -14.72 -34.28 26.05
CA SER A 23 -16.16 -34.20 25.78
C SER A 23 -16.71 -32.77 25.85
N SER A 24 -17.71 -32.47 25.03
CA SER A 24 -18.42 -31.19 25.00
C SER A 24 -19.43 -31.02 26.14
N SER A 25 -19.15 -30.17 27.13
CA SER A 25 -20.18 -29.46 27.93
C SER A 25 -19.58 -28.46 28.93
N ASP A 26 -19.30 -27.23 28.50
CA ASP A 26 -19.01 -26.12 29.42
C ASP A 26 -19.43 -24.76 28.84
N ASN A 27 -19.98 -23.87 29.66
CA ASN A 27 -20.45 -22.55 29.23
C ASN A 27 -19.32 -21.51 29.26
N PRO A 28 -19.02 -20.81 28.15
CA PRO A 28 -17.84 -19.94 28.03
C PRO A 28 -17.99 -18.55 28.69
N SER A 29 -18.88 -18.37 29.66
CA SER A 29 -19.30 -17.04 30.16
C SER A 29 -18.78 -16.62 31.54
N GLU A 30 -18.26 -17.52 32.38
CA GLU A 30 -17.95 -17.20 33.79
C GLU A 30 -16.46 -17.30 34.18
N SER A 31 -15.64 -18.11 33.51
CA SER A 31 -14.24 -18.38 33.90
C SER A 31 -13.27 -17.18 33.80
N GLY A 32 -13.68 -16.09 33.16
CA GLY A 32 -12.81 -14.95 32.85
C GLY A 32 -12.53 -13.96 33.99
N VAL A 33 -13.13 -14.14 35.18
CA VAL A 33 -12.97 -13.20 36.31
C VAL A 33 -12.12 -13.79 37.43
N ASP A 34 -12.43 -15.01 37.89
CA ASP A 34 -11.74 -15.61 39.04
C ASP A 34 -10.28 -16.00 38.72
N ALA A 35 -10.01 -16.40 37.48
CA ALA A 35 -8.64 -16.61 36.99
C ALA A 35 -7.77 -15.34 37.07
N LEU A 36 -8.38 -14.15 36.94
CA LEU A 36 -7.68 -12.86 37.08
C LEU A 36 -7.52 -12.44 38.54
N MET A 37 -8.49 -12.74 39.41
CA MET A 37 -8.40 -12.47 40.85
C MET A 37 -7.32 -13.32 41.53
N GLY A 38 -7.10 -14.56 41.08
CA GLY A 38 -5.99 -15.39 41.57
C GLY A 38 -4.62 -14.76 41.30
N MET A 39 -4.39 -14.30 40.07
CA MET A 39 -3.10 -13.71 39.65
C MET A 39 -2.75 -12.37 40.32
N MET A 40 -3.72 -11.68 40.93
CA MET A 40 -3.46 -10.39 41.59
C MET A 40 -2.89 -10.51 43.02
N ASN A 41 -3.04 -11.66 43.69
CA ASN A 41 -2.65 -11.81 45.09
C ASN A 41 -1.17 -12.21 45.31
N GLU A 42 -0.46 -12.75 44.31
CA GLU A 42 0.96 -13.10 44.44
C GLU A 42 1.93 -11.94 44.13
N ALA A 43 1.44 -10.83 43.57
CA ALA A 43 2.26 -9.73 43.07
C ALA A 43 2.74 -8.70 44.12
N THR A 44 2.73 -9.04 45.43
CA THR A 44 2.97 -8.07 46.53
C THR A 44 4.14 -8.42 47.46
N THR A 45 5.24 -8.93 46.93
CA THR A 45 6.58 -8.84 47.57
C THR A 45 7.69 -8.91 46.53
N ALA A 46 8.46 -7.83 46.36
CA ALA A 46 9.65 -7.80 45.50
C ALA A 46 10.92 -7.60 46.36
N PRO A 47 11.91 -8.51 46.30
CA PRO A 47 13.22 -8.30 46.91
C PRO A 47 14.02 -7.18 46.22
N LEU A 48 14.93 -6.56 46.95
CA LEU A 48 15.84 -5.52 46.43
C LEU A 48 16.87 -6.09 45.43
N PRO A 49 17.31 -5.30 44.43
CA PRO A 49 18.35 -5.73 43.50
C PRO A 49 19.73 -5.78 44.18
N ALA A 50 20.54 -6.77 43.80
CA ALA A 50 21.91 -6.95 44.28
C ALA A 50 22.90 -5.94 43.63
N PRO A 51 23.99 -5.56 44.31
CA PRO A 51 25.01 -4.67 43.75
C PRO A 51 25.89 -5.38 42.71
N PRO A 52 26.51 -4.62 41.76
CA PRO A 52 27.38 -5.18 40.74
C PRO A 52 28.74 -5.64 41.32
N PRO A 53 29.42 -6.63 40.70
CA PRO A 53 30.73 -7.11 41.12
C PRO A 53 31.86 -6.11 40.79
N PRO A 54 32.99 -6.13 41.54
CA PRO A 54 34.11 -5.21 41.35
C PRO A 54 35.01 -5.57 40.15
N LEU A 55 35.66 -4.55 39.58
CA LEU A 55 36.64 -4.68 38.49
C LEU A 55 38.05 -5.02 39.01
N PRO A 56 38.79 -5.94 38.36
CA PRO A 56 40.24 -6.04 38.50
C PRO A 56 40.97 -4.97 37.64
N PRO A 57 42.25 -4.63 37.96
CA PRO A 57 42.99 -3.52 37.35
C PRO A 57 43.64 -3.84 35.99
N SER A 58 44.27 -2.82 35.41
CA SER A 58 44.82 -2.76 34.05
C SER A 58 46.33 -3.04 33.93
N GLU A 59 46.81 -3.07 32.67
CA GLU A 59 48.21 -2.98 32.18
C GLU A 59 49.02 -4.29 31.94
N THR A 60 49.13 -4.63 30.64
CA THR A 60 50.36 -4.92 29.81
C THR A 60 51.65 -5.53 30.40
N PRO A 61 52.54 -6.17 29.58
CA PRO A 61 52.38 -6.72 28.22
C PRO A 61 53.16 -8.05 27.90
N THR A 62 52.96 -8.56 26.67
CA THR A 62 53.92 -9.36 25.84
C THR A 62 54.05 -10.89 26.02
N GLN A 63 54.46 -11.52 24.91
CA GLN A 63 55.02 -12.87 24.71
C GLN A 63 54.08 -14.10 24.86
N VAL A 64 53.88 -14.79 23.74
CA VAL A 64 53.58 -16.23 23.66
C VAL A 64 54.54 -16.83 22.64
N MET A 65 55.18 -17.94 22.99
CA MET A 65 56.12 -18.68 22.13
C MET A 65 55.68 -20.16 22.09
N THR A 66 55.61 -20.73 20.89
CA THR A 66 55.61 -22.18 20.55
C THR A 66 54.89 -23.19 21.48
N PRO A 67 53.82 -23.88 21.04
CA PRO A 67 53.33 -25.10 21.68
C PRO A 67 54.18 -26.32 21.26
N VAL A 68 54.48 -27.23 22.20
CA VAL A 68 55.13 -28.53 21.94
C VAL A 68 54.53 -29.64 22.84
N ASP A 69 53.91 -30.61 22.18
CA ASP A 69 53.71 -32.03 22.50
C ASP A 69 52.99 -32.58 23.77
N ALA A 70 52.55 -33.84 23.58
CA ALA A 70 52.07 -34.85 24.53
C ALA A 70 50.75 -34.60 25.29
N GLY A 71 49.84 -35.59 25.38
CA GLY A 71 49.84 -36.93 24.77
C GLY A 71 48.56 -37.72 25.07
N ALA A 72 48.23 -38.71 24.24
CA ALA A 72 47.07 -39.60 24.43
C ALA A 72 47.37 -40.75 25.42
N PRO A 73 46.32 -41.40 25.97
CA PRO A 73 45.80 -42.62 25.32
C PRO A 73 44.25 -42.74 25.38
N ALA A 74 43.55 -43.71 24.78
CA ALA A 74 43.70 -44.52 23.56
C ALA A 74 42.71 -45.72 23.68
N ALA A 75 41.67 -45.81 22.83
CA ALA A 75 40.85 -47.01 22.65
C ALA A 75 40.03 -46.92 21.34
N ALA A 76 39.98 -48.01 20.56
CA ALA A 76 39.26 -48.20 19.29
C ALA A 76 39.29 -49.72 18.95
N PRO A 77 38.72 -50.23 17.82
CA PRO A 77 37.88 -49.62 16.78
C PRO A 77 36.59 -50.43 16.50
N ILE A 78 35.90 -50.15 15.37
CA ILE A 78 35.12 -51.04 14.44
C ILE A 78 33.99 -50.23 13.77
N ASP A 79 33.62 -50.39 12.49
CA ASP A 79 34.39 -50.55 11.24
C ASP A 79 33.44 -50.23 10.06
N MET A 80 33.91 -49.65 8.94
CA MET A 80 33.13 -49.52 7.68
C MET A 80 34.04 -49.37 6.43
N PRO A 81 33.72 -50.03 5.30
CA PRO A 81 34.60 -50.12 4.13
C PRO A 81 34.54 -48.92 3.14
N PRO A 82 35.50 -48.77 2.20
CA PRO A 82 35.86 -47.44 1.65
C PRO A 82 35.90 -47.29 0.10
N ALA A 83 36.17 -46.03 -0.34
CA ALA A 83 36.67 -45.61 -1.67
C ALA A 83 35.65 -45.69 -2.86
N ILE A 84 35.84 -45.07 -4.05
CA ILE A 84 37.02 -44.59 -4.80
C ILE A 84 36.73 -43.23 -5.54
N PRO A 85 37.72 -42.31 -5.69
CA PRO A 85 37.60 -41.08 -6.49
C PRO A 85 38.43 -41.07 -7.81
N PRO A 86 38.19 -40.09 -8.73
CA PRO A 86 39.13 -39.66 -9.77
C PRO A 86 39.55 -38.17 -9.61
N THR A 87 40.79 -37.86 -9.21
CA THR A 87 41.96 -37.57 -10.07
C THR A 87 41.89 -36.31 -10.96
N GLN A 88 42.60 -35.25 -10.55
CA GLN A 88 43.26 -34.29 -11.46
C GLN A 88 44.72 -34.71 -11.71
N PRO A 89 45.35 -34.20 -12.78
CA PRO A 89 46.77 -33.92 -12.81
C PRO A 89 47.08 -32.42 -13.01
N THR A 90 47.88 -31.86 -12.10
CA THR A 90 48.66 -30.61 -12.20
C THR A 90 49.89 -30.81 -13.13
N PRO A 91 50.85 -29.86 -13.40
CA PRO A 91 51.41 -28.79 -12.54
C PRO A 91 51.54 -27.41 -13.27
N THR A 92 52.21 -26.34 -12.79
CA THR A 92 53.38 -26.26 -11.87
C THR A 92 53.56 -24.88 -11.20
N LYS A 93 54.03 -24.88 -9.94
CA LYS A 93 54.88 -23.88 -9.21
C LYS A 93 54.45 -22.39 -9.24
N ALA A 94 54.10 -21.77 -8.11
CA ALA A 94 54.96 -21.26 -7.00
C ALA A 94 55.01 -19.71 -7.07
N GLU A 95 55.26 -18.94 -6.00
CA GLU A 95 55.74 -19.29 -4.67
C GLU A 95 55.11 -18.39 -3.56
N GLU A 96 55.54 -18.60 -2.32
CA GLU A 96 55.21 -17.88 -1.07
C GLU A 96 55.47 -16.35 -1.12
N ALA A 97 55.07 -15.49 -0.17
CA ALA A 97 53.98 -15.42 0.82
C ALA A 97 53.98 -13.97 1.41
N SER A 98 52.92 -13.55 2.12
CA SER A 98 52.82 -12.21 2.75
C SER A 98 53.70 -12.06 4.01
N PRO A 99 54.04 -10.85 4.54
CA PRO A 99 53.05 -9.98 5.21
C PRO A 99 53.24 -8.44 5.20
N THR A 100 52.12 -7.72 5.05
CA THR A 100 51.58 -6.67 5.96
C THR A 100 52.48 -5.57 6.60
N LEU A 101 52.40 -4.35 6.02
CA LEU A 101 52.30 -2.99 6.64
C LEU A 101 53.24 -2.50 7.78
N VAL A 102 53.69 -1.24 7.67
CA VAL A 102 53.37 -0.09 8.56
C VAL A 102 53.75 1.27 7.89
N LEU A 103 53.15 2.37 8.38
CA LEU A 103 53.30 3.82 8.03
C LEU A 103 54.73 4.42 8.27
N SER A 104 55.14 5.65 7.87
CA SER A 104 54.56 6.77 7.07
C SER A 104 55.59 7.92 6.86
N ALA A 105 55.32 8.85 5.90
CA ALA A 105 55.78 10.27 5.87
C ALA A 105 57.29 10.53 5.55
N VAL A 106 57.77 11.69 5.04
CA VAL A 106 57.21 12.92 4.42
C VAL A 106 58.33 13.66 3.62
N GLU A 107 58.03 14.81 2.99
CA GLU A 107 58.94 15.89 2.51
C GLU A 107 59.35 15.95 1.01
N SER A 108 59.58 17.17 0.52
CA SER A 108 59.86 17.60 -0.88
C SER A 108 60.95 18.73 -0.86
N PRO A 109 61.14 19.62 -1.87
CA PRO A 109 61.12 19.60 -3.35
C PRO A 109 62.52 20.11 -3.90
N PRO A 110 62.72 21.16 -4.77
CA PRO A 110 62.23 21.57 -6.13
C PRO A 110 63.44 21.72 -7.17
N PRO A 111 63.51 22.65 -8.17
CA PRO A 111 62.74 22.87 -9.41
C PRO A 111 63.56 22.72 -10.77
N PRO A 112 63.63 23.68 -11.76
CA PRO A 112 63.06 23.59 -13.14
C PRO A 112 64.12 23.89 -14.27
N PRO A 113 63.87 24.52 -15.47
CA PRO A 113 62.65 24.88 -16.27
C PRO A 113 62.74 24.66 -17.84
N ASP A 114 61.73 25.20 -18.58
CA ASP A 114 61.72 25.71 -20.00
C ASP A 114 62.09 24.79 -21.19
N GLU A 115 61.68 24.96 -22.47
CA GLU A 115 60.63 25.72 -23.22
C GLU A 115 60.35 24.92 -24.54
N ALA A 116 59.47 25.17 -25.53
CA ALA A 116 58.42 26.15 -25.92
C ALA A 116 57.37 25.36 -26.81
N ALA A 117 56.52 25.82 -27.75
CA ALA A 117 56.09 27.11 -28.35
C ALA A 117 54.68 26.94 -29.01
N ALA A 118 54.07 28.02 -29.56
CA ALA A 118 52.79 28.06 -30.34
C ALA A 118 52.74 29.39 -31.15
N PRO A 119 51.59 29.97 -31.66
CA PRO A 119 50.22 29.50 -31.95
C PRO A 119 49.95 29.69 -33.50
N PRO A 120 48.95 30.40 -34.14
CA PRO A 120 47.64 30.98 -33.77
C PRO A 120 46.45 30.56 -34.72
N GLN A 121 45.76 31.49 -35.40
CA GLN A 121 44.39 31.39 -35.97
C GLN A 121 44.11 32.38 -37.14
N SER A 122 42.94 32.25 -37.80
CA SER A 122 42.14 33.21 -38.63
C SER A 122 41.74 32.66 -40.03
N ALA A 123 40.65 33.06 -40.72
CA ALA A 123 39.64 34.13 -40.53
C ALA A 123 38.22 33.77 -41.09
N THR A 124 37.22 34.61 -40.79
CA THR A 124 35.86 34.73 -41.41
C THR A 124 35.80 35.97 -42.34
N PRO A 125 34.68 36.38 -43.01
CA PRO A 125 33.33 35.81 -43.24
C PRO A 125 32.86 35.84 -44.73
N GLY A 126 31.56 35.56 -44.99
CA GLY A 126 30.82 35.92 -46.22
C GLY A 126 30.43 34.74 -47.13
N ASP A 127 29.28 34.72 -47.82
CA ASP A 127 28.12 35.64 -47.83
C ASP A 127 26.81 34.84 -48.16
N ALA A 128 25.65 35.49 -48.12
CA ALA A 128 24.32 34.85 -48.06
C ALA A 128 23.50 34.92 -49.41
N PRO A 129 22.20 34.56 -49.50
CA PRO A 129 21.70 33.68 -50.57
C PRO A 129 20.80 34.41 -51.61
N PRO A 130 20.17 33.70 -52.56
CA PRO A 130 18.87 33.01 -52.31
C PRO A 130 18.85 31.62 -53.03
N LYS A 131 17.75 30.87 -53.21
CA LYS A 131 16.29 31.06 -53.01
C LYS A 131 15.61 29.69 -52.74
N ALA A 132 14.31 29.69 -52.43
CA ALA A 132 13.49 28.50 -52.14
C ALA A 132 12.51 28.10 -53.26
N ALA A 133 12.15 26.81 -53.32
CA ALA A 133 10.85 26.30 -53.81
C ALA A 133 10.62 24.82 -53.36
N GLU A 134 9.43 24.53 -52.85
CA GLU A 134 8.79 23.20 -52.75
C GLU A 134 7.70 23.09 -53.86
N PRO A 135 6.89 22.02 -53.96
CA PRO A 135 7.13 20.57 -53.88
C PRO A 135 6.61 19.84 -55.15
N LEU A 136 6.70 18.50 -55.23
CA LEU A 136 5.58 17.57 -55.53
C LEU A 136 6.05 16.13 -55.78
N ALA A 137 5.10 15.19 -55.80
CA ALA A 137 5.29 13.76 -55.92
C ALA A 137 5.48 13.27 -57.38
N ASP A 138 6.02 12.06 -57.53
CA ASP A 138 5.46 11.09 -58.48
C ASP A 138 5.59 9.66 -57.91
N SER A 139 4.73 8.78 -58.37
CA SER A 139 4.65 7.34 -58.09
C SER A 139 5.34 6.49 -59.17
N ARG A 140 5.72 5.25 -58.85
CA ARG A 140 5.79 4.14 -59.83
C ARG A 140 5.87 2.76 -59.19
N GLU A 141 5.36 1.77 -59.92
CA GLU A 141 5.17 0.39 -59.49
C GLU A 141 6.41 -0.53 -59.65
N GLU A 142 6.23 -1.78 -59.26
CA GLU A 142 7.17 -2.90 -59.31
C GLU A 142 7.35 -3.48 -60.71
N GLU A 143 8.52 -4.06 -61.01
CA GLU A 143 8.68 -5.38 -61.65
C GLU A 143 10.18 -5.82 -61.60
N PRO A 144 10.51 -7.12 -61.82
CA PRO A 144 11.62 -7.76 -61.10
C PRO A 144 12.99 -7.81 -61.81
N ALA A 145 14.01 -8.21 -61.04
CA ALA A 145 15.39 -8.34 -61.49
C ALA A 145 15.68 -9.64 -62.28
N PRO A 146 16.61 -9.62 -63.26
CA PRO A 146 17.04 -10.82 -63.98
C PRO A 146 18.02 -11.68 -63.16
N SER A 147 17.87 -13.00 -63.27
CA SER A 147 18.83 -13.98 -62.74
C SER A 147 20.10 -14.08 -63.59
N ILE A 148 21.27 -14.15 -62.95
CA ILE A 148 22.56 -14.40 -63.61
C ILE A 148 23.07 -15.81 -63.23
N PRO A 149 23.57 -16.65 -64.18
CA PRO A 149 24.01 -18.01 -63.88
C PRO A 149 25.31 -18.11 -63.08
N ILE A 150 25.55 -19.30 -62.51
CA ILE A 150 26.82 -19.67 -61.89
C ILE A 150 27.83 -20.01 -62.98
N GLU A 151 28.99 -19.33 -62.98
CA GLU A 151 30.15 -19.71 -63.79
C GLU A 151 31.24 -20.28 -62.88
N ALA A 152 31.83 -21.42 -63.28
CA ALA A 152 32.80 -22.14 -62.46
C ALA A 152 34.25 -21.81 -62.88
N THR A 153 35.10 -21.50 -61.91
CA THR A 153 36.56 -21.40 -62.09
C THR A 153 37.26 -22.41 -61.18
N THR A 154 38.34 -23.01 -61.65
CA THR A 154 39.03 -24.13 -60.98
C THR A 154 40.47 -23.77 -60.60
N SER A 155 40.96 -24.41 -59.54
CA SER A 155 42.35 -24.47 -59.06
C SER A 155 43.05 -23.15 -58.68
N GLY A 156 43.43 -23.03 -57.40
CA GLY A 156 44.24 -21.90 -56.89
C GLY A 156 44.42 -21.91 -55.36
N GLU A 157 45.34 -22.77 -54.87
CA GLU A 157 45.97 -22.78 -53.53
C GLU A 157 45.11 -23.01 -52.25
N ASP A 158 45.70 -23.75 -51.31
CA ASP A 158 45.09 -24.21 -50.06
C ASP A 158 45.01 -23.14 -48.97
N ALA A 159 44.06 -22.22 -49.09
CA ALA A 159 43.50 -21.55 -47.92
C ALA A 159 42.55 -22.54 -47.20
N PRO A 160 42.76 -22.89 -45.92
CA PRO A 160 41.80 -23.71 -45.18
C PRO A 160 40.49 -22.93 -45.09
N ALA A 161 39.45 -23.42 -45.77
CA ALA A 161 38.15 -22.75 -45.82
C ALA A 161 37.68 -22.45 -44.39
N PRO A 162 37.24 -21.21 -44.09
CA PRO A 162 36.80 -20.85 -42.74
C PRO A 162 35.68 -21.84 -42.35
N PRO A 163 35.79 -22.48 -41.17
CA PRO A 163 34.98 -23.65 -40.85
C PRO A 163 33.51 -23.30 -41.02
N VAL A 164 32.87 -23.92 -42.03
CA VAL A 164 31.51 -23.58 -42.46
C VAL A 164 30.58 -23.85 -41.30
N ARG A 165 30.27 -22.79 -40.55
CA ARG A 165 29.48 -22.86 -39.34
C ARG A 165 28.10 -23.35 -39.75
N ARG A 166 27.79 -24.60 -39.42
CA ARG A 166 26.45 -25.17 -39.65
C ARG A 166 25.45 -24.20 -39.04
N LEU A 167 24.56 -23.67 -39.88
CA LEU A 167 23.47 -22.84 -39.43
C LEU A 167 22.64 -23.66 -38.42
N ARG A 168 22.29 -23.03 -37.30
CA ARG A 168 21.37 -23.57 -36.31
C ARG A 168 19.98 -23.71 -36.91
N LEU A 169 19.62 -22.82 -37.84
CA LEU A 169 18.40 -22.89 -38.62
C LEU A 169 18.68 -23.44 -40.04
N PRO A 170 18.28 -24.69 -40.35
CA PRO A 170 18.40 -25.25 -41.71
C PRO A 170 17.34 -24.70 -42.69
N ARG A 171 16.30 -24.03 -42.18
CA ARG A 171 15.18 -23.41 -42.92
C ARG A 171 14.74 -22.12 -42.20
N PRO A 172 14.08 -21.17 -42.88
CA PRO A 172 13.46 -20.04 -42.21
C PRO A 172 12.35 -20.50 -41.26
N VAL A 173 12.25 -19.87 -40.09
CA VAL A 173 11.19 -20.07 -39.10
C VAL A 173 10.04 -19.12 -39.42
N TYR A 174 8.81 -19.62 -39.50
CA TYR A 174 7.64 -18.78 -39.71
C TYR A 174 6.98 -18.41 -38.39
N ILE A 175 6.67 -17.13 -38.19
CA ILE A 175 6.10 -16.61 -36.94
C ILE A 175 4.83 -15.81 -37.25
N ALA A 176 3.75 -16.13 -36.54
CA ALA A 176 2.49 -15.39 -36.54
C ALA A 176 2.21 -14.79 -35.14
N ASP A 177 2.15 -13.46 -35.05
CA ASP A 177 1.92 -12.69 -33.82
C ASP A 177 1.22 -11.35 -34.15
N ARG A 178 0.67 -10.65 -33.15
CA ARG A 178 0.15 -9.28 -33.29
C ARG A 178 1.04 -8.31 -32.50
N VAL A 179 2.07 -7.79 -33.17
CA VAL A 179 3.10 -6.93 -32.56
C VAL A 179 2.60 -5.49 -32.43
N LEU A 180 2.14 -5.11 -31.23
CA LEU A 180 1.83 -3.72 -30.92
C LEU A 180 3.13 -2.89 -30.83
N ALA A 181 3.25 -1.87 -31.68
CA ALA A 181 4.46 -1.05 -31.76
C ALA A 181 4.74 -0.24 -30.48
N VAL A 182 3.68 0.28 -29.84
CA VAL A 182 3.74 1.05 -28.59
C VAL A 182 2.56 0.66 -27.70
N ARG A 183 2.79 0.42 -26.40
CA ARG A 183 1.73 0.12 -25.43
C ARG A 183 1.81 1.06 -24.22
N ARG A 184 0.68 1.62 -23.79
CA ARG A 184 0.56 2.35 -22.52
C ARG A 184 0.30 1.37 -21.38
N ARG A 185 1.34 1.08 -20.58
CA ARG A 185 1.26 0.17 -19.43
C ARG A 185 0.42 0.81 -18.31
N ARG A 186 -0.53 0.04 -17.76
CA ARG A 186 -1.41 0.52 -16.65
C ARG A 186 -0.62 0.77 -15.37
N GLU A 187 0.49 0.07 -15.17
CA GLU A 187 1.32 0.20 -13.98
C GLU A 187 2.04 1.55 -13.89
N ASP A 188 2.38 2.21 -15.01
CA ASP A 188 2.93 3.57 -14.96
C ASP A 188 1.93 4.55 -14.32
N ILE A 189 0.62 4.39 -14.57
CA ILE A 189 -0.44 5.15 -13.87
C ILE A 189 -0.47 4.79 -12.38
N ALA A 190 -0.38 3.49 -12.05
CA ALA A 190 -0.36 3.04 -10.66
C ALA A 190 0.85 3.64 -9.90
N ASP A 191 2.02 3.71 -10.55
CA ASP A 191 3.24 4.27 -9.99
C ASP A 191 3.14 5.80 -9.82
N VAL A 192 2.46 6.51 -10.72
CA VAL A 192 2.06 7.93 -10.52
C VAL A 192 1.14 8.06 -9.30
N VAL A 193 0.08 7.25 -9.20
CA VAL A 193 -0.89 7.32 -8.09
C VAL A 193 -0.24 6.99 -6.75
N ILE A 194 0.59 5.95 -6.68
CA ILE A 194 1.38 5.60 -5.49
C ILE A 194 2.33 6.74 -5.11
N SER A 195 3.01 7.35 -6.09
CA SER A 195 3.93 8.47 -5.83
C SER A 195 3.21 9.73 -5.34
N LEU A 196 2.01 10.02 -5.85
CA LEU A 196 1.16 11.12 -5.36
C LEU A 196 0.61 10.84 -3.95
N LEU A 197 0.16 9.62 -3.68
CA LEU A 197 -0.29 9.22 -2.34
C LEU A 197 0.85 9.26 -1.32
N ALA A 198 2.05 8.82 -1.69
CA ALA A 198 3.25 8.92 -0.87
C ALA A 198 3.62 10.38 -0.60
N LEU A 199 3.56 11.26 -1.61
CA LEU A 199 3.80 12.69 -1.45
C LEU A 199 2.81 13.32 -0.45
N VAL A 200 1.51 13.03 -0.56
CA VAL A 200 0.50 13.49 0.40
C VAL A 200 0.74 12.93 1.80
N ALA A 201 1.07 11.63 1.92
CA ALA A 201 1.36 11.00 3.21
C ALA A 201 2.59 11.61 3.90
N ILE A 202 3.70 11.80 3.17
CA ILE A 202 4.94 12.37 3.68
C ILE A 202 4.78 13.86 3.99
N TRP A 203 4.02 14.61 3.19
CA TRP A 203 3.68 16.00 3.50
C TRP A 203 2.86 16.09 4.80
N THR A 204 1.87 15.21 4.99
CA THR A 204 1.02 15.16 6.19
C THR A 204 1.80 14.70 7.43
N ILE A 205 2.64 13.67 7.31
CA ILE A 205 3.54 13.25 8.40
C ILE A 205 4.53 14.37 8.72
N GLY A 206 5.03 15.08 7.70
CA GLY A 206 5.98 16.17 7.85
C GLY A 206 5.40 17.40 8.56
N THR A 207 4.16 17.81 8.28
CA THR A 207 3.52 18.91 9.04
C THR A 207 3.35 18.50 10.50
N LEU A 208 2.80 17.32 10.74
CA LEU A 208 2.53 16.76 12.07
C LEU A 208 3.80 16.49 12.92
N ALA A 209 4.89 16.03 12.31
CA ALA A 209 6.15 15.68 12.97
C ALA A 209 7.26 16.73 12.75
N SER A 210 6.89 17.96 12.38
CA SER A 210 7.82 19.06 12.11
C SER A 210 8.71 19.39 13.32
N ALA A 211 8.20 19.30 14.54
CA ALA A 211 8.96 19.49 15.77
C ALA A 211 10.08 18.44 15.95
N THR A 212 9.75 17.15 15.82
CA THR A 212 10.73 16.05 15.93
C THR A 212 11.79 16.13 14.84
N THR A 213 11.37 16.46 13.60
CA THR A 213 12.26 16.64 12.46
C THR A 213 13.26 17.78 12.71
N ARG A 214 12.79 18.92 13.23
CA ARG A 214 13.64 20.04 13.63
C ARG A 214 14.59 19.69 14.78
N GLY A 215 14.14 18.89 15.75
CA GLY A 215 14.98 18.38 16.85
C GLY A 215 16.21 17.63 16.31
N VAL A 216 16.00 16.61 15.48
CA VAL A 216 17.08 15.83 14.88
C VAL A 216 18.06 16.70 14.08
N THR A 217 17.58 17.65 13.27
CA THR A 217 18.47 18.57 12.56
C THR A 217 19.25 19.49 13.49
N MET A 218 18.64 19.95 14.59
CA MET A 218 19.30 20.83 15.56
C MET A 218 20.40 20.10 16.36
N ASP A 219 20.23 18.80 16.64
CA ASP A 219 21.27 18.01 17.30
C ASP A 219 22.44 17.69 16.33
N VAL A 220 22.17 17.42 15.05
CA VAL A 220 23.22 17.30 14.01
C VAL A 220 24.00 18.62 13.86
N LEU A 221 23.32 19.77 13.92
CA LEU A 221 23.94 21.10 13.82
C LEU A 221 24.90 21.45 14.98
N ARG A 222 24.90 20.69 16.09
CA ARG A 222 25.87 20.88 17.20
C ARG A 222 27.30 20.44 16.82
N PHE A 223 27.46 19.50 15.90
CA PHE A 223 28.77 18.92 15.54
C PHE A 223 29.48 19.68 14.39
N GLN A 224 29.70 20.99 14.59
CA GLN A 224 30.20 21.87 13.52
C GLN A 224 31.60 21.49 12.97
N VAL A 225 32.51 20.97 13.81
CA VAL A 225 33.87 20.59 13.39
C VAL A 225 33.84 19.43 12.39
N ILE A 226 33.06 18.39 12.69
CA ILE A 226 32.85 17.22 11.82
C ILE A 226 32.24 17.67 10.48
N ARG A 227 31.26 18.59 10.54
CA ARG A 227 30.62 19.17 9.35
C ARG A 227 31.63 19.91 8.45
N GLN A 228 32.50 20.74 9.01
CA GLN A 228 33.48 21.50 8.23
C GLN A 228 34.48 20.62 7.48
N ILE A 229 34.95 19.53 8.11
CA ILE A 229 35.91 18.59 7.49
C ILE A 229 35.23 17.76 6.39
N LEU A 230 34.00 17.27 6.62
CA LEU A 230 33.26 16.46 5.65
C LEU A 230 32.71 17.27 4.47
N LEU A 231 32.44 18.57 4.62
CA LEU A 231 31.81 19.41 3.60
C LEU A 231 32.48 19.32 2.23
N LEU A 232 33.81 19.42 2.16
CA LEU A 232 34.54 19.45 0.89
C LEU A 232 34.54 18.08 0.19
N PRO A 233 34.99 16.96 0.81
CA PRO A 233 34.93 15.64 0.18
C PRO A 233 33.51 15.22 -0.21
N VAL A 234 32.52 15.48 0.64
CA VAL A 234 31.11 15.16 0.36
C VAL A 234 30.59 15.95 -0.84
N SER A 235 30.90 17.25 -0.95
CA SER A 235 30.47 18.07 -2.08
C SER A 235 31.10 17.64 -3.42
N LEU A 236 32.34 17.16 -3.40
CA LEU A 236 33.00 16.58 -4.57
C LEU A 236 32.32 15.27 -5.02
N VAL A 237 32.01 14.37 -4.09
CA VAL A 237 31.29 13.12 -4.39
C VAL A 237 29.86 13.41 -4.88
N GLU A 238 29.14 14.32 -4.22
CA GLU A 238 27.80 14.79 -4.61
C GLU A 238 27.81 15.34 -6.05
N GLY A 239 28.70 16.29 -6.35
CA GLY A 239 28.86 16.88 -7.69
C GLY A 239 29.27 15.87 -8.76
N LEU A 240 30.20 14.95 -8.43
CA LEU A 240 30.65 13.91 -9.36
C LEU A 240 29.52 12.93 -9.72
N ILE A 241 28.72 12.49 -8.74
CA ILE A 241 27.57 11.60 -9.00
C ILE A 241 26.52 12.34 -9.84
N ILE A 242 26.21 13.61 -9.53
CA ILE A 242 25.25 14.44 -10.29
C ILE A 242 25.70 14.60 -11.75
N LEU A 243 26.99 14.80 -12.01
CA LEU A 243 27.55 14.99 -13.35
C LEU A 243 27.66 13.68 -14.14
N VAL A 244 28.28 12.65 -13.56
CA VAL A 244 28.62 11.40 -14.26
C VAL A 244 27.39 10.54 -14.54
N THR A 245 26.42 10.49 -13.62
CA THR A 245 25.32 9.53 -13.71
C THR A 245 24.39 9.77 -14.91
N PRO A 246 23.92 11.00 -15.21
CA PRO A 246 23.13 11.27 -16.41
C PRO A 246 23.89 10.92 -17.70
N ILE A 247 25.18 11.28 -17.76
CA ILE A 247 26.04 10.98 -18.91
C ILE A 247 26.16 9.48 -19.11
N LEU A 248 26.42 8.71 -18.04
CA LEU A 248 26.50 7.24 -18.09
C LEU A 248 25.19 6.61 -18.59
N VAL A 249 24.04 7.09 -18.12
CA VAL A 249 22.72 6.61 -18.57
C VAL A 249 22.50 6.94 -20.05
N ILE A 250 22.69 8.19 -20.47
CA ILE A 250 22.50 8.65 -21.86
C ILE A 250 23.43 7.90 -22.82
N VAL A 251 24.72 7.79 -22.49
CA VAL A 251 25.69 7.02 -23.28
C VAL A 251 25.30 5.54 -23.36
N SER A 252 24.83 4.93 -22.27
CA SER A 252 24.40 3.53 -22.28
C SER A 252 23.13 3.27 -23.12
N LEU A 253 22.25 4.26 -23.27
CA LEU A 253 21.11 4.21 -24.20
C LEU A 253 21.54 4.44 -25.65
N ALA A 254 22.44 5.41 -25.89
CA ALA A 254 22.98 5.72 -27.22
C ALA A 254 23.79 4.55 -27.81
N LEU A 255 24.62 3.88 -26.99
CA LEU A 255 25.35 2.66 -27.39
C LEU A 255 24.41 1.50 -27.75
N ARG A 256 23.20 1.46 -27.16
CA ARG A 256 22.12 0.53 -27.54
C ARG A 256 21.28 1.02 -28.73
N ARG A 257 21.70 2.10 -29.41
CA ARG A 257 21.03 2.79 -30.53
C ARG A 257 19.62 3.33 -30.22
N ARG A 258 19.26 3.47 -28.94
CA ARG A 258 17.93 3.94 -28.50
C ARG A 258 17.80 5.46 -28.49
N LEU A 259 17.95 6.09 -29.66
CA LEU A 259 17.92 7.54 -29.80
C LEU A 259 16.57 8.15 -29.39
N GLN A 260 15.45 7.46 -29.66
CA GLN A 260 14.12 7.90 -29.21
C GLN A 260 14.01 7.91 -27.68
N THR A 261 14.48 6.86 -26.98
CA THR A 261 14.50 6.84 -25.51
C THR A 261 15.40 7.94 -24.93
N VAL A 262 16.54 8.25 -25.57
CA VAL A 262 17.38 9.39 -25.14
C VAL A 262 16.61 10.71 -25.23
N ILE A 263 15.88 10.96 -26.33
CA ILE A 263 15.05 12.16 -26.50
C ILE A 263 13.93 12.19 -25.44
N GLN A 264 13.19 11.09 -25.26
CA GLN A 264 12.16 10.98 -24.22
C GLN A 264 12.71 11.33 -22.84
N VAL A 265 13.82 10.72 -22.43
CA VAL A 265 14.46 10.91 -21.12
C VAL A 265 14.90 12.36 -20.90
N LEU A 266 15.48 13.01 -21.92
CA LEU A 266 15.85 14.43 -21.86
C LEU A 266 14.62 15.34 -21.72
N VAL A 267 13.54 15.07 -22.49
CA VAL A 267 12.28 15.81 -22.39
C VAL A 267 11.61 15.59 -21.03
N THR A 268 11.57 14.36 -20.51
CA THR A 268 11.07 14.08 -19.15
C THR A 268 11.84 14.86 -18.09
N SER A 269 13.17 14.92 -18.21
CA SER A 269 14.04 15.64 -17.28
C SER A 269 13.79 17.16 -17.32
N LEU A 270 13.59 17.73 -18.52
CA LEU A 270 13.25 19.14 -18.69
C LEU A 270 11.84 19.47 -18.15
N VAL A 271 10.84 18.63 -18.42
CA VAL A 271 9.48 18.78 -17.91
C VAL A 271 9.45 18.66 -16.37
N ALA A 272 10.23 17.75 -15.79
CA ALA A 272 10.37 17.63 -14.34
C ALA A 272 11.07 18.85 -13.71
N ALA A 273 12.03 19.48 -14.42
CA ALA A 273 12.67 20.72 -13.98
C ALA A 273 11.68 21.90 -13.97
N VAL A 274 10.95 22.10 -15.07
CA VAL A 274 9.96 23.19 -15.19
C VAL A 274 8.79 22.97 -14.23
N GLY A 275 8.27 21.73 -14.16
CA GLY A 275 7.19 21.36 -13.24
C GLY A 275 7.57 21.49 -11.77
N GLY A 276 8.77 21.04 -11.39
CA GLY A 276 9.30 21.20 -10.03
C GLY A 276 9.47 22.68 -9.65
N TRP A 277 9.96 23.52 -10.57
CA TRP A 277 10.08 24.96 -10.36
C TRP A 277 8.71 25.66 -10.20
N ILE A 278 7.73 25.30 -11.02
CA ILE A 278 6.34 25.77 -10.88
C ILE A 278 5.74 25.34 -9.54
N ILE A 279 6.03 24.13 -9.06
CA ILE A 279 5.56 23.64 -7.75
C ILE A 279 6.22 24.41 -6.60
N ILE A 280 7.50 24.76 -6.68
CA ILE A 280 8.18 25.65 -5.71
C ILE A 280 7.50 27.03 -5.67
N LEU A 281 7.16 27.59 -6.84
CA LEU A 281 6.46 28.87 -6.93
C LEU A 281 5.03 28.81 -6.35
N LEU A 282 4.26 27.76 -6.69
CA LEU A 282 2.90 27.55 -6.17
C LEU A 282 2.88 27.29 -4.66
N THR A 283 3.82 26.50 -4.14
CA THR A 283 3.91 26.24 -2.70
C THR A 283 4.39 27.48 -1.93
N GLY A 284 5.10 28.41 -2.57
CA GLY A 284 5.39 29.75 -2.03
C GLY A 284 4.17 30.63 -1.77
N LEU A 285 2.99 30.25 -2.29
CA LEU A 285 1.71 30.93 -2.04
C LEU A 285 0.91 30.32 -0.87
N LEU A 286 1.37 29.21 -0.28
CA LEU A 286 0.70 28.53 0.83
C LEU A 286 1.08 29.13 2.20
N PRO A 287 0.16 29.08 3.20
CA PRO A 287 0.47 29.48 4.57
C PRO A 287 1.71 28.81 5.17
N SER A 288 2.34 29.50 6.14
CA SER A 288 3.50 29.03 6.92
C SER A 288 3.32 27.62 7.50
N ASP A 289 2.10 27.32 7.91
CA ASP A 289 1.79 26.15 8.72
C ASP A 289 1.70 24.88 7.86
N LEU A 290 1.33 25.03 6.58
CA LEU A 290 1.33 23.97 5.57
C LEU A 290 2.70 23.80 4.91
N THR A 291 3.52 24.86 4.88
CA THR A 291 4.89 24.84 4.33
C THR A 291 5.94 24.40 5.35
N ALA A 292 5.59 24.27 6.64
CA ALA A 292 6.46 23.82 7.73
C ALA A 292 7.40 22.62 7.44
N PRO A 293 6.98 21.50 6.80
CA PRO A 293 7.90 20.40 6.48
C PRO A 293 8.85 20.68 5.30
N LEU A 294 8.44 21.57 4.40
CA LEU A 294 9.24 22.01 3.26
C LEU A 294 10.19 23.16 3.66
N SER A 295 9.93 23.80 4.81
CA SER A 295 10.70 24.93 5.33
C SER A 295 12.10 24.51 5.79
N VAL A 296 13.11 25.03 5.10
CA VAL A 296 14.52 25.05 5.54
C VAL A 296 14.91 26.51 5.72
N ASP A 297 15.81 26.78 6.67
CA ASP A 297 16.34 28.12 6.92
C ASP A 297 17.19 28.60 5.73
N ARG A 298 16.86 29.77 5.16
CA ARG A 298 17.52 30.34 3.96
C ARG A 298 19.02 30.49 4.14
N ALA A 299 19.47 30.80 5.35
CA ALA A 299 20.88 30.91 5.68
C ALA A 299 21.67 29.62 5.37
N ILE A 300 21.02 28.46 5.45
CA ILE A 300 21.59 27.15 5.15
C ILE A 300 21.49 26.80 3.66
N ALA A 301 20.43 27.28 2.98
CA ALA A 301 20.16 26.98 1.57
C ALA A 301 21.00 27.81 0.57
N THR A 302 21.36 29.07 0.90
CA THR A 302 21.98 30.01 -0.07
C THR A 302 23.37 30.51 0.33
N GLN A 303 24.05 29.86 1.29
CA GLN A 303 25.41 30.20 1.76
C GLN A 303 25.66 31.68 2.11
N GLY A 304 24.68 32.32 2.76
CA GLY A 304 24.87 33.61 3.45
C GLY A 304 24.49 34.86 2.64
N SER A 305 23.41 35.52 3.07
CA SER A 305 23.14 36.97 2.92
C SER A 305 21.71 37.34 3.34
N GLN A 306 20.75 36.41 3.29
CA GLN A 306 19.36 36.65 3.66
C GLN A 306 18.81 35.59 4.64
N THR A 307 18.13 36.06 5.68
CA THR A 307 17.40 35.26 6.67
C THR A 307 15.94 35.07 6.28
N GLY A 308 15.36 33.90 6.56
CA GLY A 308 13.95 33.60 6.31
C GLY A 308 13.73 32.13 5.95
N PHE A 309 12.49 31.74 5.64
CA PHE A 309 12.18 30.34 5.28
C PHE A 309 12.17 30.13 3.76
N ALA A 310 12.78 29.05 3.28
CA ALA A 310 12.72 28.60 1.89
C ALA A 310 12.07 27.22 1.79
N ILE A 311 11.34 27.00 0.69
CA ILE A 311 10.70 25.73 0.34
C ILE A 311 11.73 24.91 -0.45
N ALA A 312 12.30 23.90 0.19
CA ALA A 312 13.57 23.32 -0.23
C ALA A 312 13.47 22.12 -1.21
N ILE A 313 12.42 22.03 -2.04
CA ILE A 313 12.29 20.93 -3.04
C ILE A 313 13.54 20.92 -3.92
N ASN A 314 14.33 19.85 -3.84
CA ASN A 314 15.63 19.79 -4.51
C ASN A 314 15.42 19.42 -5.98
N LEU A 315 15.51 20.43 -6.86
CA LEU A 315 15.23 20.26 -8.28
C LEU A 315 16.19 19.27 -8.96
N VAL A 316 17.44 19.12 -8.48
CA VAL A 316 18.39 18.14 -9.01
C VAL A 316 17.94 16.72 -8.66
N ILE A 317 17.41 16.48 -7.45
CA ILE A 317 16.84 15.18 -7.08
C ILE A 317 15.57 14.90 -7.89
N VAL A 318 14.71 15.89 -8.09
CA VAL A 318 13.49 15.75 -8.94
C VAL A 318 13.87 15.37 -10.37
N THR A 319 14.83 16.06 -11.00
CA THR A 319 15.23 15.79 -12.39
C THR A 319 16.00 14.48 -12.55
N LEU A 320 16.97 14.17 -11.68
CA LEU A 320 17.69 12.89 -11.70
C LEU A 320 16.72 11.72 -11.49
N CYS A 321 15.80 11.83 -10.53
CA CYS A 321 14.81 10.79 -10.28
C CYS A 321 13.83 10.64 -11.46
N ALA A 322 13.40 11.74 -12.10
CA ALA A 322 12.58 11.68 -13.31
C ALA A 322 13.35 11.09 -14.51
N LEU A 323 14.65 11.38 -14.64
CA LEU A 323 15.55 10.82 -15.65
C LEU A 323 15.64 9.28 -15.50
N PHE A 324 15.95 8.79 -14.30
CA PHE A 324 16.06 7.35 -14.03
C PHE A 324 14.70 6.64 -14.10
N THR A 325 13.62 7.30 -13.66
CA THR A 325 12.23 6.81 -13.75
C THR A 325 11.63 6.99 -15.15
N SER A 326 12.37 7.59 -16.10
CA SER A 326 12.05 7.56 -17.53
C SER A 326 12.88 6.49 -18.25
N ALA A 327 14.21 6.49 -18.07
CA ALA A 327 15.18 5.72 -18.86
C ALA A 327 15.00 4.19 -18.92
N GLY A 328 14.53 3.56 -17.84
CA GLY A 328 14.23 2.12 -17.83
C GLY A 328 13.96 1.57 -16.43
N GLU A 329 13.70 0.27 -16.33
CA GLU A 329 13.66 -0.41 -15.03
C GLU A 329 15.10 -0.67 -14.55
N ALA A 330 15.35 -0.55 -13.24
CA ALA A 330 16.70 -0.68 -12.69
C ALA A 330 17.28 -2.11 -12.76
N GLN A 331 16.49 -3.09 -13.21
CA GLN A 331 16.93 -4.46 -13.40
C GLN A 331 17.77 -4.61 -14.69
N SER A 332 17.28 -4.18 -15.86
CA SER A 332 17.90 -4.49 -17.16
C SER A 332 19.11 -3.65 -17.55
N MET A 333 19.38 -2.52 -16.86
CA MET A 333 20.56 -1.68 -17.13
C MET A 333 21.37 -1.36 -15.86
N ARG A 334 22.63 -1.84 -15.82
CA ARG A 334 23.58 -1.57 -14.73
C ARG A 334 23.76 -0.07 -14.45
N ALA A 335 23.81 0.77 -15.48
CA ALA A 335 23.93 2.22 -15.35
C ALA A 335 22.78 2.85 -14.54
N ILE A 336 21.54 2.44 -14.80
CA ILE A 336 20.36 2.91 -14.06
C ILE A 336 20.42 2.44 -12.60
N ARG A 337 20.84 1.20 -12.36
CA ARG A 337 21.00 0.63 -11.01
C ARG A 337 22.04 1.39 -10.17
N TRP A 338 23.21 1.65 -10.74
CA TRP A 338 24.24 2.49 -10.11
C TRP A 338 23.76 3.94 -9.93
N GLY A 339 22.93 4.47 -10.84
CA GLY A 339 22.35 5.80 -10.69
C GLY A 339 21.35 5.93 -9.56
N TRP A 340 20.50 4.93 -9.33
CA TRP A 340 19.65 4.88 -8.12
C TRP A 340 20.48 4.77 -6.84
N ALA A 341 21.56 3.98 -6.82
CA ALA A 341 22.47 3.93 -5.68
C ALA A 341 23.13 5.30 -5.42
N GLY A 342 23.59 5.98 -6.47
CA GLY A 342 24.11 7.35 -6.41
C GLY A 342 23.09 8.36 -5.89
N LEU A 343 21.83 8.25 -6.31
CA LEU A 343 20.74 9.11 -5.83
C LEU A 343 20.49 8.93 -4.33
N TRP A 344 20.49 7.69 -3.82
CA TRP A 344 20.38 7.41 -2.38
C TRP A 344 21.60 7.94 -1.60
N ILE A 345 22.80 7.85 -2.16
CA ILE A 345 24.02 8.43 -1.57
C ILE A 345 23.90 9.95 -1.48
N ILE A 346 23.52 10.65 -2.55
CA ILE A 346 23.26 12.10 -2.54
C ILE A 346 22.21 12.46 -1.48
N LEU A 347 21.11 11.71 -1.41
CA LEU A 347 20.01 11.96 -0.48
C LEU A 347 20.46 11.83 1.00
N VAL A 348 21.21 10.78 1.34
CA VAL A 348 21.77 10.59 2.68
C VAL A 348 22.80 11.67 3.01
N LEU A 349 23.72 11.97 2.09
CA LEU A 349 24.75 12.99 2.28
C LEU A 349 24.17 14.40 2.46
N GLY A 350 23.13 14.77 1.73
CA GLY A 350 22.45 16.05 1.87
C GLY A 350 21.69 16.21 3.20
N VAL A 351 21.06 15.13 3.69
CA VAL A 351 20.45 15.12 5.03
C VAL A 351 21.52 15.21 6.13
N LEU A 352 22.64 14.48 6.00
CA LEU A 352 23.78 14.57 6.93
C LEU A 352 24.44 15.96 6.94
N ARG A 353 24.53 16.61 5.77
CA ARG A 353 24.99 18.00 5.61
C ARG A 353 24.02 19.03 6.20
N SER A 354 22.78 18.61 6.51
CA SER A 354 21.63 19.46 6.80
C SER A 354 21.31 20.46 5.68
N SER A 355 21.60 20.13 4.41
CA SER A 355 21.22 20.96 3.26
C SER A 355 19.75 20.75 2.85
N MET A 356 19.14 19.63 3.25
CA MET A 356 17.71 19.37 3.11
C MET A 356 17.18 18.53 4.29
N THR A 357 15.89 18.62 4.59
CA THR A 357 15.24 17.74 5.58
C THR A 357 14.88 16.41 4.95
N LEU A 358 14.72 15.37 5.79
CA LEU A 358 14.29 14.04 5.35
C LEU A 358 12.94 14.08 4.59
N PRO A 359 11.87 14.78 5.05
CA PRO A 359 10.63 14.92 4.28
C PRO A 359 10.82 15.61 2.93
N VAL A 360 11.61 16.69 2.86
CA VAL A 360 11.95 17.38 1.60
C VAL A 360 12.63 16.44 0.61
N ALA A 361 13.57 15.62 1.09
CA ALA A 361 14.33 14.71 0.25
C ALA A 361 13.41 13.62 -0.37
N PHE A 362 12.56 12.99 0.45
CA PHE A 362 11.58 12.02 -0.06
C PHE A 362 10.53 12.67 -0.98
N ILE A 363 10.01 13.87 -0.66
CA ILE A 363 9.08 14.60 -1.54
C ILE A 363 9.72 14.88 -2.90
N SER A 364 11.01 15.24 -2.93
CA SER A 364 11.76 15.45 -4.18
C SER A 364 11.88 14.16 -5.01
N VAL A 365 12.12 13.01 -4.36
CA VAL A 365 12.14 11.69 -5.02
C VAL A 365 10.75 11.30 -5.55
N PHE A 366 9.70 11.38 -4.74
CA PHE A 366 8.36 10.99 -5.19
C PHE A 366 7.79 11.91 -6.28
N LEU A 367 8.11 13.21 -6.23
CA LEU A 367 7.77 14.14 -7.31
C LEU A 367 8.51 13.78 -8.62
N GLY A 368 9.81 13.46 -8.53
CA GLY A 368 10.58 12.97 -9.68
C GLY A 368 10.05 11.64 -10.24
N ARG A 369 9.68 10.68 -9.37
CA ARG A 369 9.02 9.43 -9.80
C ARG A 369 7.72 9.71 -10.56
N ALA A 370 6.86 10.58 -10.03
CA ALA A 370 5.58 10.92 -10.67
C ALA A 370 5.75 11.57 -12.05
N PHE A 371 6.73 12.46 -12.23
CA PHE A 371 7.07 12.99 -13.56
C PHE A 371 7.63 11.91 -14.50
N GLY A 372 8.49 11.02 -14.00
CA GLY A 372 9.07 9.92 -14.76
C GLY A 372 8.03 8.92 -15.30
N SER A 373 7.25 8.31 -14.40
CA SER A 373 6.20 7.35 -14.77
C SER A 373 5.06 8.01 -15.56
N GLY A 374 4.67 9.25 -15.21
CA GLY A 374 3.72 10.03 -16.00
C GLY A 374 4.19 10.26 -17.44
N SER A 375 5.47 10.58 -17.64
CA SER A 375 6.05 10.76 -18.97
C SER A 375 6.10 9.46 -19.77
N ARG A 376 6.46 8.33 -19.14
CA ARG A 376 6.38 6.99 -19.77
C ARG A 376 4.96 6.67 -20.25
N TRP A 377 3.97 6.90 -19.40
CA TRP A 377 2.58 6.61 -19.76
C TRP A 377 2.08 7.46 -20.94
N ILE A 378 2.45 8.74 -20.99
CA ILE A 378 2.07 9.65 -22.08
C ILE A 378 2.76 9.26 -23.39
N MET A 379 4.09 9.13 -23.36
CA MET A 379 4.94 8.90 -24.54
C MET A 379 4.94 7.46 -25.04
N GLY A 380 4.56 6.50 -24.19
CA GLY A 380 4.66 5.07 -24.44
C GLY A 380 6.04 4.51 -24.06
N TYR A 381 6.06 3.21 -23.74
CA TYR A 381 7.29 2.47 -23.41
C TYR A 381 7.78 1.67 -24.63
N ASP A 382 9.10 1.69 -24.83
CA ASP A 382 9.79 0.96 -25.91
C ASP A 382 9.92 -0.52 -25.50
N ASP A 383 9.16 -1.39 -26.18
CA ASP A 383 8.75 -2.69 -25.66
C ASP A 383 9.88 -3.74 -25.65
N GLN A 384 10.49 -3.96 -24.49
CA GLN A 384 11.62 -4.87 -24.29
C GLN A 384 11.25 -6.37 -24.18
N ARG A 385 9.98 -6.71 -24.45
CA ARG A 385 9.48 -8.08 -24.49
C ARG A 385 10.20 -8.92 -25.55
N ALA A 386 10.26 -10.24 -25.35
CA ALA A 386 10.73 -11.15 -26.37
C ALA A 386 9.84 -11.08 -27.62
N ARG A 387 10.43 -10.67 -28.75
CA ARG A 387 9.82 -10.65 -30.09
C ARG A 387 10.49 -11.72 -30.96
N GLY A 388 10.00 -11.93 -32.19
CA GLY A 388 10.26 -13.13 -32.99
C GLY A 388 11.72 -13.64 -33.01
N ASP A 389 12.70 -12.78 -33.23
CA ASP A 389 14.12 -13.17 -33.26
C ASP A 389 14.64 -13.59 -31.87
N ALA A 390 14.27 -12.88 -30.82
CA ALA A 390 14.57 -13.24 -29.44
C ALA A 390 13.85 -14.52 -28.97
N LEU A 391 12.64 -14.80 -29.46
CA LEU A 391 11.92 -16.07 -29.23
C LEU A 391 12.68 -17.24 -29.87
N VAL A 392 13.08 -17.11 -31.14
CA VAL A 392 13.82 -18.15 -31.87
C VAL A 392 15.22 -18.38 -31.28
N GLU A 393 15.98 -17.32 -30.96
CA GLU A 393 17.29 -17.46 -30.28
C GLU A 393 17.16 -18.09 -28.89
N ALA A 394 16.05 -17.90 -28.17
CA ALA A 394 15.81 -18.56 -26.89
C ALA A 394 15.49 -20.05 -27.05
N LEU A 395 14.66 -20.43 -28.03
CA LEU A 395 14.38 -21.83 -28.36
C LEU A 395 15.67 -22.56 -28.80
N LEU A 396 16.49 -21.93 -29.65
CA LEU A 396 17.77 -22.49 -30.09
C LEU A 396 18.78 -22.68 -28.95
N ARG A 397 18.71 -21.87 -27.88
CA ARG A 397 19.57 -22.01 -26.69
C ARG A 397 19.22 -23.20 -25.81
N ILE A 398 17.96 -23.63 -25.80
CA ILE A 398 17.50 -24.83 -25.09
C ILE A 398 17.51 -26.09 -25.98
N GLY A 399 18.03 -25.98 -27.21
CA GLY A 399 18.16 -27.10 -28.15
C GLY A 399 16.93 -27.37 -29.02
N ILE A 400 15.92 -26.50 -29.01
CA ILE A 400 14.74 -26.62 -29.87
C ILE A 400 14.96 -25.81 -31.15
N THR A 401 14.85 -26.49 -32.30
CA THR A 401 14.91 -25.93 -33.66
C THR A 401 13.49 -25.68 -34.19
N PRO A 402 12.91 -24.48 -33.99
CA PRO A 402 11.54 -24.20 -34.45
C PRO A 402 11.47 -24.12 -35.99
N SER A 403 10.33 -24.56 -36.54
CA SER A 403 9.93 -24.38 -37.93
C SER A 403 8.74 -23.41 -38.06
N ARG A 404 7.82 -23.43 -37.07
CA ARG A 404 6.66 -22.51 -36.98
C ARG A 404 6.42 -22.09 -35.53
N ILE A 405 5.96 -20.86 -35.33
CA ILE A 405 5.52 -20.29 -34.04
C ILE A 405 4.22 -19.51 -34.29
N VAL A 406 3.12 -19.89 -33.65
CA VAL A 406 1.80 -19.25 -33.85
C VAL A 406 1.21 -18.87 -32.49
N ARG A 407 0.78 -17.61 -32.34
CA ARG A 407 0.18 -17.12 -31.10
C ARG A 407 -1.24 -17.63 -30.89
N SER A 408 -1.57 -18.09 -29.68
CA SER A 408 -2.81 -18.79 -29.33
C SER A 408 -3.72 -18.08 -28.32
N ASP A 409 -3.29 -16.98 -27.69
CA ASP A 409 -4.10 -16.23 -26.72
C ASP A 409 -5.15 -15.28 -27.34
N LEU A 410 -4.90 -14.80 -28.56
CA LEU A 410 -5.73 -13.79 -29.21
C LEU A 410 -6.94 -14.36 -29.95
N ASP A 411 -8.00 -13.56 -30.06
CA ASP A 411 -9.03 -13.80 -31.07
C ASP A 411 -8.50 -13.39 -32.44
N THR A 412 -8.53 -14.31 -33.40
CA THR A 412 -8.13 -14.07 -34.80
C THR A 412 -9.32 -13.85 -35.74
N SER A 413 -10.56 -13.90 -35.23
CA SER A 413 -11.77 -13.66 -36.03
C SER A 413 -12.02 -12.18 -36.31
N GLU A 414 -11.63 -11.28 -35.39
CA GLU A 414 -11.74 -9.83 -35.56
C GLU A 414 -10.54 -9.22 -36.32
N GLU A 415 -9.32 -9.68 -36.02
CA GLU A 415 -8.07 -9.18 -36.59
C GLU A 415 -7.10 -10.35 -36.84
N PRO A 416 -6.55 -10.55 -38.05
CA PRO A 416 -5.55 -11.59 -38.29
C PRO A 416 -4.23 -11.33 -37.53
N LEU A 417 -3.41 -12.37 -37.41
CA LEU A 417 -2.01 -12.22 -36.98
C LEU A 417 -1.16 -11.71 -38.14
N SER A 418 -0.10 -10.97 -37.85
CA SER A 418 0.91 -10.59 -38.86
C SER A 418 1.99 -11.68 -38.93
N THR A 419 2.53 -11.90 -40.12
CA THR A 419 3.42 -13.03 -40.42
C THR A 419 4.82 -12.59 -40.85
N TRP A 420 5.83 -13.30 -40.33
CA TRP A 420 7.24 -13.06 -40.63
C TRP A 420 8.01 -14.36 -40.83
N ALA A 421 9.04 -14.31 -41.67
CA ALA A 421 10.06 -15.34 -41.77
C ALA A 421 11.33 -14.88 -41.03
N ILE A 422 11.95 -15.78 -40.26
CA ILE A 422 13.24 -15.55 -39.60
C ILE A 422 14.27 -16.55 -40.11
N ALA A 423 15.28 -16.05 -40.79
CA ALA A 423 16.41 -16.83 -41.28
C ALA A 423 17.69 -16.50 -40.49
N GLU A 424 18.60 -17.46 -40.38
CA GLU A 424 19.96 -17.21 -39.88
C GLU A 424 20.89 -16.92 -41.08
N ASN A 425 21.60 -15.79 -41.04
CA ASN A 425 22.60 -15.49 -42.07
C ASN A 425 23.94 -16.20 -41.79
N SER A 426 24.84 -16.20 -42.78
CA SER A 426 26.16 -16.84 -42.73
C SER A 426 27.09 -16.36 -41.61
N ARG A 427 26.75 -15.28 -40.88
CA ARG A 427 27.48 -14.79 -39.70
C ARG A 427 26.89 -15.31 -38.38
N GLY A 428 25.87 -16.18 -38.43
CA GLY A 428 25.18 -16.71 -37.26
C GLY A 428 24.28 -15.68 -36.57
N ARG A 429 23.67 -14.78 -37.34
CA ARG A 429 22.74 -13.76 -36.83
C ARG A 429 21.37 -13.93 -37.48
N LEU A 430 20.33 -13.94 -36.66
CA LEU A 430 18.94 -13.96 -37.11
C LEU A 430 18.56 -12.64 -37.80
N THR A 431 17.78 -12.76 -38.87
CA THR A 431 17.18 -11.65 -39.62
C THR A 431 15.72 -11.95 -39.88
N GLN A 432 14.84 -11.06 -39.39
CA GLN A 432 13.40 -11.10 -39.60
C GLN A 432 13.04 -10.36 -40.89
N MET A 433 12.21 -10.99 -41.72
CA MET A 433 11.63 -10.43 -42.95
C MET A 433 10.10 -10.56 -42.86
N PRO A 434 9.32 -9.59 -43.37
CA PRO A 434 7.90 -9.80 -43.58
C PRO A 434 7.70 -10.94 -44.59
N ALA A 435 6.73 -11.81 -44.34
CA ALA A 435 6.39 -12.91 -45.23
C ALA A 435 4.88 -13.09 -45.22
N ASP A 436 4.22 -12.83 -46.35
CA ASP A 436 2.84 -13.26 -46.50
C ASP A 436 2.83 -14.79 -46.66
N LEU A 437 1.99 -15.44 -45.85
CA LEU A 437 1.86 -16.89 -45.79
C LEU A 437 0.44 -17.35 -46.13
N GLY A 438 -0.49 -16.42 -46.37
CA GLY A 438 -1.92 -16.71 -46.48
C GLY A 438 -2.46 -17.48 -45.26
N ASP A 439 -3.37 -18.42 -45.51
CA ASP A 439 -3.75 -19.42 -44.52
C ASP A 439 -2.66 -20.51 -44.44
N MET A 440 -2.03 -20.66 -43.27
CA MET A 440 -1.05 -21.72 -43.03
C MET A 440 -1.65 -23.12 -42.90
N GLY A 441 -2.97 -23.26 -42.83
CA GLY A 441 -3.67 -24.54 -42.67
C GLY A 441 -3.44 -25.20 -41.31
N VAL A 442 -3.18 -24.40 -40.27
CA VAL A 442 -2.87 -24.87 -38.91
C VAL A 442 -3.99 -24.43 -37.96
N THR A 443 -4.78 -25.39 -37.49
CA THR A 443 -5.72 -25.18 -36.38
C THR A 443 -4.96 -25.16 -35.05
N VAL A 444 -5.27 -24.19 -34.20
CA VAL A 444 -4.60 -23.95 -32.91
C VAL A 444 -5.65 -23.88 -31.82
N THR A 445 -5.48 -24.63 -30.73
CA THR A 445 -6.33 -24.51 -29.53
C THR A 445 -6.18 -23.11 -28.94
N ARG A 446 -7.26 -22.34 -28.91
CA ARG A 446 -7.24 -20.99 -28.31
C ARG A 446 -7.10 -21.11 -26.79
N ARG A 447 -6.12 -20.40 -26.21
CA ARG A 447 -5.83 -20.38 -24.76
C ARG A 447 -6.05 -18.95 -24.22
N PRO A 448 -7.30 -18.55 -23.92
CA PRO A 448 -7.61 -17.19 -23.44
C PRO A 448 -7.12 -16.99 -22.00
N ASP A 449 -6.00 -16.28 -21.83
CA ASP A 449 -5.30 -16.18 -20.54
C ASP A 449 -5.81 -15.04 -19.63
N PRO A 450 -6.36 -15.32 -18.43
CA PRO A 450 -6.71 -14.28 -17.46
C PRO A 450 -5.48 -13.55 -16.87
N ASN A 451 -4.30 -14.18 -16.82
CA ASN A 451 -3.06 -13.65 -16.24
C ASN A 451 -2.25 -12.75 -17.21
N HIS A 452 -2.69 -12.60 -18.45
CA HIS A 452 -2.07 -11.73 -19.47
C HIS A 452 -0.63 -12.13 -19.90
N HIS A 453 -0.23 -13.41 -19.78
CA HIS A 453 0.94 -13.92 -20.48
C HIS A 453 0.64 -14.03 -21.99
N ARG A 454 1.67 -14.20 -22.83
CA ARG A 454 1.48 -14.53 -24.26
C ARG A 454 1.67 -16.02 -24.45
N HIS A 455 0.75 -16.66 -25.13
CA HIS A 455 0.78 -18.10 -25.38
C HIS A 455 1.05 -18.34 -26.87
N TYR A 456 1.97 -19.23 -27.19
CA TYR A 456 2.25 -19.64 -28.57
C TYR A 456 2.31 -21.16 -28.66
N GLN A 457 1.86 -21.71 -29.78
CA GLN A 457 2.16 -23.08 -30.18
C GLN A 457 3.38 -23.06 -31.11
N VAL A 458 4.31 -23.99 -30.89
CA VAL A 458 5.60 -24.09 -31.59
C VAL A 458 5.73 -25.47 -32.20
N TRP A 459 6.14 -25.54 -33.47
CA TRP A 459 6.52 -26.79 -34.12
C TRP A 459 8.01 -26.78 -34.37
N SER A 460 8.68 -27.91 -34.16
CA SER A 460 10.09 -28.10 -34.51
C SER A 460 10.28 -28.49 -35.98
N ASP A 461 11.52 -28.54 -36.45
CA ASP A 461 11.89 -29.20 -37.72
C ASP A 461 11.71 -30.73 -37.67
N ALA A 462 11.89 -31.34 -36.50
CA ALA A 462 11.59 -32.75 -36.21
C ALA A 462 10.08 -33.09 -36.13
N GLY A 463 9.18 -32.12 -36.35
CA GLY A 463 7.73 -32.33 -36.35
C GLY A 463 7.07 -32.42 -34.97
N LEU A 464 7.84 -32.35 -33.88
CA LEU A 464 7.31 -32.26 -32.52
C LEU A 464 6.67 -30.89 -32.26
N ALA A 465 5.57 -30.88 -31.53
CA ALA A 465 4.85 -29.67 -31.13
C ALA A 465 5.03 -29.38 -29.62
N TYR A 466 5.09 -28.09 -29.29
CA TYR A 466 5.28 -27.56 -27.94
C TYR A 466 4.34 -26.38 -27.69
N GLU A 467 4.03 -26.10 -26.43
CA GLU A 467 3.36 -24.87 -25.99
C GLU A 467 4.38 -23.95 -25.30
N LEU A 468 4.23 -22.64 -25.49
CA LEU A 468 5.23 -21.64 -25.17
C LEU A 468 4.57 -20.48 -24.42
N ILE A 469 4.74 -20.47 -23.10
CA ILE A 469 4.23 -19.39 -22.23
C ILE A 469 5.33 -18.34 -22.10
N VAL A 470 5.05 -17.12 -22.56
CA VAL A 470 5.97 -15.98 -22.48
C VAL A 470 5.46 -14.99 -21.44
N MET A 471 6.12 -14.99 -20.29
CA MET A 471 5.87 -14.10 -19.15
C MET A 471 6.65 -12.80 -19.38
N ASP A 472 5.92 -11.68 -19.39
CA ASP A 472 6.47 -10.39 -19.79
C ASP A 472 6.59 -9.40 -18.63
N PRO A 473 7.69 -8.63 -18.56
CA PRO A 473 7.94 -7.71 -17.46
C PRO A 473 6.84 -6.66 -17.35
N GLY A 474 6.49 -6.33 -16.11
CA GLY A 474 5.62 -5.20 -15.84
C GLY A 474 4.12 -5.46 -16.04
N GLN A 475 3.68 -6.65 -15.67
CA GLN A 475 2.27 -6.93 -15.33
C GLN A 475 2.14 -7.43 -13.86
N GLU A 476 3.26 -7.55 -13.14
CA GLU A 476 3.37 -8.11 -11.79
C GLU A 476 3.06 -7.13 -10.65
N LEU A 477 3.29 -5.82 -10.80
CA LEU A 477 3.23 -4.88 -9.65
C LEU A 477 1.80 -4.73 -9.13
N THR A 478 0.81 -4.78 -10.02
CA THR A 478 -0.60 -4.74 -9.60
C THR A 478 -1.02 -6.06 -8.94
N GLY A 479 -0.53 -7.20 -9.44
CA GLY A 479 -0.80 -8.53 -8.89
C GLY A 479 -0.15 -8.72 -7.52
N THR A 480 1.17 -8.54 -7.42
CA THR A 480 1.94 -8.71 -6.19
C THR A 480 1.48 -7.79 -5.05
N LEU A 481 1.07 -6.55 -5.32
CA LEU A 481 0.46 -5.67 -4.31
C LEU A 481 -0.93 -6.16 -3.87
N LEU A 482 -1.75 -6.68 -4.79
CA LEU A 482 -3.05 -7.26 -4.47
C LEU A 482 -2.90 -8.56 -3.65
N GLU A 483 -1.93 -9.41 -3.99
CA GLU A 483 -1.61 -10.63 -3.25
C GLU A 483 -1.00 -10.33 -1.87
N MET A 484 -0.07 -9.38 -1.77
CA MET A 484 0.46 -8.92 -0.48
C MET A 484 -0.65 -8.34 0.42
N TRP A 485 -1.59 -7.59 -0.15
CA TRP A 485 -2.77 -7.12 0.57
C TRP A 485 -3.71 -8.26 0.98
N ASN A 486 -3.95 -9.22 0.10
CA ASN A 486 -4.75 -10.41 0.40
C ASN A 486 -4.09 -11.26 1.49
N ASN A 487 -2.77 -11.45 1.49
CA ASN A 487 -2.01 -12.14 2.54
C ASN A 487 -2.04 -11.42 3.89
N LEU A 488 -2.11 -10.09 3.88
CA LEU A 488 -2.26 -9.28 5.09
C LEU A 488 -3.70 -9.35 5.63
N ARG A 489 -4.69 -9.34 4.73
CA ARG A 489 -6.12 -9.32 5.07
C ARG A 489 -6.67 -10.70 5.42
N LEU A 490 -6.21 -11.77 4.78
CA LEU A 490 -6.77 -13.11 4.86
C LEU A 490 -5.96 -14.01 5.81
N ARG A 491 -6.62 -15.04 6.34
CA ARG A 491 -6.04 -16.06 7.23
C ARG A 491 -6.05 -17.40 6.50
N GLY A 492 -4.92 -18.13 6.52
CA GLY A 492 -4.76 -19.42 5.85
C GLY A 492 -4.54 -19.31 4.33
N ILE A 493 -5.28 -18.44 3.64
CA ILE A 493 -5.19 -18.23 2.18
C ILE A 493 -3.97 -17.38 1.76
N SER A 494 -2.81 -17.57 2.39
CA SER A 494 -1.59 -16.86 1.99
C SER A 494 -1.02 -17.47 0.72
N ARG A 495 -0.93 -16.70 -0.36
CA ARG A 495 -0.21 -17.05 -1.60
C ARG A 495 1.21 -16.51 -1.52
N TRP A 496 2.22 -17.34 -1.78
CA TRP A 496 3.61 -16.87 -1.73
C TRP A 496 3.90 -15.91 -2.89
N VAL A 497 4.20 -14.65 -2.56
CA VAL A 497 4.41 -13.58 -3.54
C VAL A 497 5.81 -13.73 -4.14
N SER A 498 5.86 -14.22 -5.38
CA SER A 498 7.11 -14.38 -6.13
C SER A 498 7.78 -13.02 -6.35
N PRO A 499 9.05 -12.81 -5.94
CA PRO A 499 9.72 -11.51 -6.08
C PRO A 499 10.27 -11.24 -7.50
N SER A 500 10.03 -12.14 -8.46
CA SER A 500 10.36 -11.96 -9.89
C SER A 500 9.68 -13.03 -10.76
N MET A 501 9.40 -12.69 -12.02
CA MET A 501 8.90 -13.63 -13.05
C MET A 501 9.72 -14.93 -13.13
N LYS A 502 11.05 -14.85 -12.97
CA LYS A 502 11.89 -16.05 -13.02
C LYS A 502 11.52 -17.02 -11.90
N ALA A 503 11.37 -16.52 -10.67
CA ALA A 503 10.95 -17.33 -9.52
C ALA A 503 9.51 -17.85 -9.67
N GLN A 504 8.62 -17.10 -10.35
CA GLN A 504 7.30 -17.60 -10.73
C GLN A 504 7.39 -18.75 -11.74
N ALA A 505 8.16 -18.61 -12.81
CA ALA A 505 8.33 -19.67 -13.82
C ALA A 505 8.99 -20.94 -13.26
N GLU A 506 10.04 -20.79 -12.44
CA GLU A 506 10.72 -21.90 -11.76
C GLU A 506 9.76 -22.61 -10.78
N ARG A 507 8.92 -21.87 -10.05
CA ARG A 507 7.91 -22.44 -9.15
C ARG A 507 6.78 -23.12 -9.91
N SER A 508 6.23 -22.48 -10.95
CA SER A 508 5.15 -23.03 -11.78
C SER A 508 5.58 -24.34 -12.43
N SER A 509 6.78 -24.36 -13.02
CA SER A 509 7.38 -25.60 -13.56
C SER A 509 7.53 -26.69 -12.49
N PHE A 510 7.95 -26.33 -11.27
CA PHE A 510 8.06 -27.29 -10.16
C PHE A 510 6.70 -27.84 -9.69
N THR A 511 5.67 -27.00 -9.57
CA THR A 511 4.32 -27.45 -9.22
C THR A 511 3.73 -28.35 -10.29
N THR A 512 3.89 -28.00 -11.58
CA THR A 512 3.42 -28.82 -12.71
C THR A 512 4.14 -30.17 -12.76
N LEU A 513 5.48 -30.22 -12.58
CA LEU A 513 6.22 -31.49 -12.49
C LEU A 513 5.74 -32.38 -11.33
N GLN A 514 5.40 -31.78 -10.19
CA GLN A 514 4.93 -32.54 -9.03
C GLN A 514 3.48 -33.03 -9.21
N ALA A 515 2.62 -32.27 -9.90
CA ALA A 515 1.28 -32.72 -10.30
C ALA A 515 1.37 -33.88 -11.33
N LEU A 516 2.20 -33.74 -12.37
CA LEU A 516 2.47 -34.79 -13.35
C LEU A 516 2.96 -36.08 -12.67
N ARG A 517 3.88 -35.97 -11.70
CA ARG A 517 4.38 -37.09 -10.88
C ARG A 517 3.37 -37.65 -9.88
N ALA A 518 2.29 -36.95 -9.59
CA ALA A 518 1.16 -37.47 -8.83
C ALA A 518 0.21 -38.32 -9.70
N GLY A 519 0.41 -38.33 -11.02
CA GLY A 519 -0.47 -38.98 -11.99
C GLY A 519 -1.51 -38.03 -12.61
N VAL A 520 -1.45 -36.73 -12.30
CA VAL A 520 -2.41 -35.76 -12.83
C VAL A 520 -2.11 -35.45 -14.29
N PHE A 521 -3.15 -35.42 -15.11
CA PHE A 521 -3.06 -35.05 -16.52
C PHE A 521 -2.84 -33.54 -16.63
N THR A 522 -1.59 -33.16 -16.91
CA THR A 522 -1.12 -31.79 -17.12
C THR A 522 0.01 -31.83 -18.14
N GLN A 523 0.34 -30.68 -18.73
CA GLN A 523 1.46 -30.57 -19.67
C GLN A 523 2.81 -30.75 -18.96
N GLU A 524 3.76 -31.44 -19.60
CA GLU A 524 5.12 -31.60 -19.07
C GLU A 524 5.96 -30.33 -19.35
N PRO A 525 6.54 -29.66 -18.32
CA PRO A 525 7.43 -28.52 -18.53
C PRO A 525 8.84 -29.00 -18.88
N ILE A 526 9.23 -28.71 -20.12
CA ILE A 526 10.45 -29.20 -20.76
C ILE A 526 11.65 -28.30 -20.41
N SER A 527 11.47 -26.97 -20.42
CA SER A 527 12.56 -26.02 -20.17
C SER A 527 12.08 -24.60 -19.85
N ILE A 528 12.96 -23.80 -19.26
CA ILE A 528 12.77 -22.37 -18.99
C ILE A 528 13.95 -21.60 -19.63
N ALA A 529 13.66 -20.52 -20.36
CA ALA A 529 14.66 -19.66 -20.99
C ALA A 529 14.40 -18.17 -20.69
N SER A 530 15.46 -17.35 -20.64
CA SER A 530 15.35 -15.89 -20.58
C SER A 530 15.55 -15.27 -21.97
N ALA A 531 14.62 -14.42 -22.41
CA ALA A 531 14.61 -13.81 -23.74
C ALA A 531 14.32 -12.30 -23.66
N SER A 532 15.31 -11.48 -24.02
CA SER A 532 15.30 -10.04 -23.73
C SER A 532 15.02 -9.79 -22.23
N ASP A 533 13.99 -9.01 -21.87
CA ASP A 533 13.56 -8.83 -20.48
C ASP A 533 12.40 -9.80 -20.09
N SER A 534 11.93 -10.69 -20.98
CA SER A 534 10.88 -11.71 -20.74
C SER A 534 11.44 -13.05 -20.25
N ILE A 535 10.60 -13.84 -19.57
CA ILE A 535 10.85 -15.26 -19.26
C ILE A 535 9.96 -16.14 -20.14
N ILE A 536 10.52 -17.22 -20.65
CA ILE A 536 9.86 -18.21 -21.51
C ILE A 536 9.83 -19.55 -20.79
N MET A 537 8.67 -20.20 -20.77
CA MET A 537 8.46 -21.55 -20.26
C MET A 537 7.94 -22.42 -21.41
N VAL A 538 8.58 -23.56 -21.64
CA VAL A 538 8.24 -24.51 -22.71
C VAL A 538 7.58 -25.74 -22.12
N LEU A 539 6.42 -26.09 -22.67
CA LEU A 539 5.58 -27.21 -22.27
C LEU A 539 5.42 -28.20 -23.44
N SER A 540 5.11 -29.46 -23.15
CA SER A 540 4.54 -30.38 -24.14
C SER A 540 3.27 -29.76 -24.77
N ALA A 541 3.06 -29.91 -26.07
CA ALA A 541 1.81 -29.42 -26.69
C ALA A 541 0.58 -30.07 -26.04
N LEU A 542 -0.41 -29.23 -25.71
CA LEU A 542 -1.73 -29.67 -25.29
C LEU A 542 -2.48 -30.30 -26.50
N PRO A 543 -3.29 -31.36 -26.32
CA PRO A 543 -4.23 -31.80 -27.35
C PRO A 543 -5.32 -30.74 -27.60
N VAL A 544 -6.24 -31.03 -28.53
CA VAL A 544 -7.42 -30.18 -28.74
C VAL A 544 -8.37 -30.40 -27.56
N THR A 545 -8.54 -29.35 -26.74
CA THR A 545 -9.27 -29.40 -25.47
C THR A 545 -10.36 -28.33 -25.41
N THR A 546 -11.42 -28.62 -24.67
CA THR A 546 -12.57 -27.74 -24.46
C THR A 546 -12.77 -27.51 -22.94
N PRO A 547 -12.92 -26.26 -22.46
CA PRO A 547 -13.21 -25.97 -21.05
C PRO A 547 -14.47 -26.68 -20.55
N LEU A 548 -14.41 -27.28 -19.36
CA LEU A 548 -15.52 -28.07 -18.79
C LEU A 548 -16.83 -27.26 -18.68
N THR A 549 -16.74 -25.96 -18.34
CA THR A 549 -17.91 -25.06 -18.27
C THR A 549 -18.51 -24.69 -19.62
N THR A 550 -17.85 -25.03 -20.74
CA THR A 550 -18.37 -24.80 -22.10
C THR A 550 -19.02 -26.03 -22.73
N LEU A 551 -18.84 -27.22 -22.14
CA LEU A 551 -19.60 -28.42 -22.50
C LEU A 551 -21.06 -28.34 -21.99
N GLY A 552 -21.29 -27.68 -20.85
CA GLY A 552 -22.64 -27.49 -20.31
C GLY A 552 -23.36 -28.82 -20.06
N GLU A 553 -24.55 -28.99 -20.65
CA GLU A 553 -25.33 -30.22 -20.54
C GLU A 553 -24.64 -31.44 -21.19
N ASP A 554 -23.79 -31.24 -22.21
CA ASP A 554 -23.05 -32.31 -22.90
C ASP A 554 -21.95 -32.96 -22.04
N ALA A 555 -21.61 -32.36 -20.89
CA ALA A 555 -20.69 -32.97 -19.93
C ALA A 555 -21.31 -34.21 -19.28
N THR A 556 -20.74 -35.39 -19.55
CA THR A 556 -21.19 -36.66 -18.95
C THR A 556 -20.81 -36.75 -17.47
N ASP A 557 -21.55 -37.56 -16.70
CA ASP A 557 -21.23 -37.82 -15.30
C ASP A 557 -19.85 -38.49 -15.13
N GLU A 558 -19.38 -39.26 -16.12
CA GLU A 558 -18.02 -39.82 -16.15
C GLU A 558 -16.94 -38.73 -16.25
N VAL A 559 -17.16 -37.70 -17.09
CA VAL A 559 -16.24 -36.55 -17.20
C VAL A 559 -16.20 -35.75 -15.90
N LEU A 560 -17.35 -35.57 -15.22
CA LEU A 560 -17.39 -34.93 -13.90
C LEU A 560 -16.59 -35.73 -12.86
N ASP A 561 -16.76 -37.05 -12.83
CA ASP A 561 -16.09 -37.93 -11.87
C ASP A 561 -14.58 -38.02 -12.15
N ARG A 562 -14.15 -38.03 -13.42
CA ARG A 562 -12.73 -37.90 -13.82
C ARG A 562 -12.14 -36.56 -13.38
N ALA A 563 -12.87 -35.46 -13.51
CA ALA A 563 -12.40 -34.15 -13.07
C ALA A 563 -12.17 -34.09 -11.55
N TRP A 564 -13.00 -34.76 -10.75
CA TRP A 564 -12.78 -34.95 -9.32
C TRP A 564 -11.58 -35.87 -9.02
N GLU A 565 -11.44 -36.98 -9.75
CA GLU A 565 -10.30 -37.91 -9.62
C GLU A 565 -8.95 -37.21 -9.84
N GLN A 566 -8.83 -36.38 -10.88
CA GLN A 566 -7.62 -35.60 -11.17
C GLN A 566 -7.24 -34.66 -10.00
N LEU A 567 -8.24 -34.07 -9.33
CA LEU A 567 -8.00 -33.24 -8.14
C LEU A 567 -7.57 -34.09 -6.92
N LEU A 568 -8.22 -35.24 -6.72
CA LEU A 568 -7.88 -36.18 -5.64
C LEU A 568 -6.48 -36.78 -5.82
N LEU A 569 -6.03 -37.03 -7.06
CA LEU A 569 -4.66 -37.43 -7.38
C LEU A 569 -3.63 -36.38 -6.90
N ALA A 570 -3.86 -35.09 -7.18
CA ALA A 570 -3.02 -34.02 -6.65
C ALA A 570 -3.03 -33.98 -5.11
N HIS A 571 -4.23 -34.05 -4.50
CA HIS A 571 -4.41 -33.99 -3.05
C HIS A 571 -3.74 -35.17 -2.34
N SER A 572 -3.74 -36.36 -2.93
CA SER A 572 -3.06 -37.57 -2.42
C SER A 572 -1.55 -37.41 -2.22
N ARG A 573 -0.93 -36.44 -2.92
CA ARG A 573 0.50 -36.11 -2.80
C ARG A 573 0.76 -34.79 -2.04
N GLY A 574 -0.25 -34.25 -1.37
CA GLY A 574 -0.15 -32.98 -0.63
C GLY A 574 0.04 -31.77 -1.56
N ILE A 575 -0.53 -31.83 -2.77
CA ILE A 575 -0.52 -30.73 -3.75
C ILE A 575 -1.91 -30.10 -3.79
N SER A 576 -1.99 -28.77 -3.91
CA SER A 576 -3.24 -28.03 -4.15
C SER A 576 -3.10 -27.08 -5.33
N HIS A 577 -4.18 -26.90 -6.09
CA HIS A 577 -4.24 -26.05 -7.27
C HIS A 577 -4.38 -24.54 -6.92
N ARG A 578 -5.17 -24.23 -5.88
CA ARG A 578 -5.43 -22.90 -5.29
C ARG A 578 -6.09 -21.86 -6.21
N ALA A 579 -6.24 -22.14 -7.50
CA ALA A 579 -6.87 -21.28 -8.49
C ALA A 579 -7.55 -22.07 -9.63
N LEU A 580 -8.46 -23.00 -9.31
CA LEU A 580 -9.26 -23.69 -10.33
C LEU A 580 -10.19 -22.68 -11.03
N THR A 581 -9.86 -22.32 -12.27
CA THR A 581 -10.68 -21.48 -13.16
C THR A 581 -11.36 -22.33 -14.24
N PRO A 582 -12.34 -21.78 -14.98
CA PRO A 582 -12.92 -22.47 -16.14
C PRO A 582 -11.87 -22.93 -17.16
N GLU A 583 -10.82 -22.14 -17.36
CA GLU A 583 -9.75 -22.38 -18.34
C GLU A 583 -8.72 -23.42 -17.86
N ALA A 584 -8.64 -23.66 -16.55
CA ALA A 584 -7.74 -24.64 -15.93
C ALA A 584 -8.30 -26.07 -15.93
N VAL A 585 -9.62 -26.26 -16.10
CA VAL A 585 -10.27 -27.58 -16.12
C VAL A 585 -10.83 -27.84 -17.52
N VAL A 586 -10.08 -28.58 -18.33
CA VAL A 586 -10.41 -28.81 -19.75
C VAL A 586 -10.51 -30.30 -20.06
N VAL A 587 -11.27 -30.64 -21.10
CA VAL A 587 -11.54 -32.02 -21.53
C VAL A 587 -11.07 -32.18 -22.97
N ASP A 588 -10.36 -33.25 -23.29
CA ASP A 588 -9.94 -33.55 -24.66
C ASP A 588 -10.95 -34.41 -25.45
N SER A 589 -10.65 -34.66 -26.73
CA SER A 589 -11.48 -35.45 -27.64
C SER A 589 -11.70 -36.91 -27.24
N SER A 590 -10.93 -37.42 -26.28
CA SER A 590 -11.01 -38.78 -25.70
C SER A 590 -11.93 -38.82 -24.46
N ALA A 591 -12.47 -37.67 -24.05
CA ALA A 591 -13.14 -37.41 -22.77
C ALA A 591 -12.22 -37.45 -21.53
N ASP A 592 -10.89 -37.44 -21.73
CA ASP A 592 -9.94 -37.30 -20.63
C ASP A 592 -9.87 -35.87 -20.11
N VAL A 593 -9.81 -35.70 -18.79
CA VAL A 593 -9.81 -34.39 -18.13
C VAL A 593 -8.38 -33.99 -17.73
N TRP A 594 -8.00 -32.77 -18.09
CA TRP A 594 -6.71 -32.16 -17.82
C TRP A 594 -6.85 -31.01 -16.81
N LEU A 595 -5.91 -30.92 -15.88
CA LEU A 595 -5.77 -29.81 -14.93
C LEU A 595 -4.53 -28.98 -15.29
N LEU A 596 -4.76 -27.75 -15.72
CA LEU A 596 -3.76 -26.83 -16.27
C LEU A 596 -3.57 -25.59 -15.39
N ASP A 597 -2.58 -24.76 -15.72
CA ASP A 597 -2.36 -23.43 -15.15
C ASP A 597 -1.99 -23.42 -13.64
N TRP A 598 -1.14 -24.38 -13.24
CA TRP A 598 -0.56 -24.57 -11.89
C TRP A 598 0.26 -23.40 -11.31
N ASP A 599 0.26 -22.20 -11.92
CA ASP A 599 0.97 -20.99 -11.48
C ASP A 599 0.70 -20.61 -10.01
N SER A 600 -0.54 -20.82 -9.54
CA SER A 600 -0.95 -20.57 -8.15
C SER A 600 -0.68 -21.74 -7.20
N GLY A 601 -0.22 -22.88 -7.72
CA GLY A 601 -0.16 -24.16 -7.03
C GLY A 601 0.80 -24.19 -5.84
N GLU A 602 0.60 -25.18 -4.97
CA GLU A 602 1.40 -25.36 -3.76
C GLU A 602 1.61 -26.85 -3.47
N VAL A 603 2.84 -27.23 -3.17
CA VAL A 603 3.28 -28.57 -2.76
C VAL A 603 3.56 -28.54 -1.26
N ALA A 604 3.30 -29.62 -0.53
CA ALA A 604 3.24 -29.65 0.93
C ALA A 604 2.17 -28.68 1.47
N THR A 605 0.99 -28.74 0.86
CA THR A 605 -0.16 -27.88 1.15
C THR A 605 -0.85 -28.22 2.47
N THR A 606 -1.82 -27.38 2.87
CA THR A 606 -2.64 -27.58 4.07
C THR A 606 -4.02 -28.13 3.76
N GLU A 607 -4.64 -28.83 4.70
CA GLU A 607 -6.04 -29.32 4.60
C GLU A 607 -7.00 -28.18 4.20
N LEU A 608 -6.83 -26.97 4.74
CA LEU A 608 -7.62 -25.80 4.38
C LEU A 608 -7.48 -25.42 2.89
N ASN A 609 -6.28 -25.53 2.30
CA ASN A 609 -6.11 -25.32 0.86
C ASN A 609 -6.79 -26.43 0.04
N GLN A 610 -6.83 -27.67 0.54
CA GLN A 610 -7.54 -28.77 -0.11
C GLN A 610 -9.06 -28.58 -0.04
N SER A 611 -9.61 -28.16 1.10
CA SER A 611 -11.03 -27.74 1.22
C SER A 611 -11.37 -26.54 0.34
N ILE A 612 -10.41 -25.62 0.13
CA ILE A 612 -10.53 -24.50 -0.81
C ILE A 612 -10.63 -25.01 -2.26
N ASP A 613 -9.77 -25.93 -2.67
CA ASP A 613 -9.82 -26.54 -4.01
C ASP A 613 -11.14 -27.32 -4.22
N VAL A 614 -11.58 -28.13 -3.25
CA VAL A 614 -12.86 -28.86 -3.31
C VAL A 614 -14.03 -27.87 -3.44
N ALA A 615 -14.02 -26.77 -2.69
CA ALA A 615 -15.03 -25.71 -2.83
C ALA A 615 -14.96 -24.98 -4.19
N GLN A 616 -13.77 -24.76 -4.76
CA GLN A 616 -13.63 -24.20 -6.11
C GLN A 616 -14.13 -25.18 -7.17
N MET A 617 -13.83 -26.48 -7.04
CA MET A 617 -14.20 -27.53 -8.00
C MET A 617 -15.72 -27.80 -8.01
N LEU A 618 -16.35 -27.84 -6.83
CA LEU A 618 -17.81 -27.91 -6.73
C LEU A 618 -18.49 -26.70 -7.38
N VAL A 619 -17.91 -25.51 -7.25
CA VAL A 619 -18.45 -24.29 -7.86
C VAL A 619 -18.23 -24.26 -9.39
N LEU A 620 -17.11 -24.77 -9.91
CA LEU A 620 -16.90 -24.90 -11.35
C LEU A 620 -17.85 -25.93 -11.97
N THR A 621 -18.02 -27.09 -11.34
CA THR A 621 -18.95 -28.12 -11.82
C THR A 621 -20.40 -27.64 -11.74
N ALA A 622 -20.79 -26.92 -10.67
CA ALA A 622 -22.12 -26.31 -10.57
C ALA A 622 -22.36 -25.20 -11.61
N LEU A 623 -21.30 -24.50 -12.05
CA LEU A 623 -21.36 -23.56 -13.17
C LEU A 623 -21.42 -24.24 -14.55
N ALA A 624 -21.07 -25.53 -14.65
CA ALA A 624 -21.14 -26.31 -15.88
C ALA A 624 -22.49 -27.06 -16.03
N VAL A 625 -22.88 -27.84 -15.01
CA VAL A 625 -24.02 -28.79 -15.06
C VAL A 625 -25.16 -28.48 -14.09
N GLY A 626 -25.10 -27.35 -13.38
CA GLY A 626 -26.05 -26.99 -12.32
C GLY A 626 -25.75 -27.62 -10.96
N PRO A 627 -26.34 -27.11 -9.86
CA PRO A 627 -25.99 -27.49 -8.50
C PRO A 627 -26.28 -28.96 -8.19
N GLU A 628 -27.44 -29.49 -8.61
CA GLU A 628 -27.86 -30.87 -8.32
C GLU A 628 -26.87 -31.92 -8.87
N ARG A 629 -26.51 -31.82 -10.16
CA ARG A 629 -25.56 -32.75 -10.81
C ARG A 629 -24.14 -32.60 -10.25
N ALA A 630 -23.71 -31.37 -9.95
CA ALA A 630 -22.40 -31.11 -9.36
C ALA A 630 -22.28 -31.69 -7.93
N LEU A 631 -23.32 -31.55 -7.11
CA LEU A 631 -23.40 -32.15 -5.79
C LEU A 631 -23.47 -33.68 -5.85
N ALA A 632 -24.17 -34.25 -6.84
CA ALA A 632 -24.19 -35.70 -7.07
C ALA A 632 -22.79 -36.25 -7.40
N ALA A 633 -22.07 -35.64 -8.34
CA ALA A 633 -20.69 -36.01 -8.67
C ALA A 633 -19.74 -35.85 -7.48
N GLY A 634 -19.80 -34.72 -6.77
CA GLY A 634 -18.99 -34.51 -5.56
C GLY A 634 -19.26 -35.55 -4.47
N ARG A 635 -20.54 -35.91 -4.24
CA ARG A 635 -20.94 -36.96 -3.29
C ARG A 635 -20.39 -38.33 -3.68
N ARG A 636 -20.33 -38.67 -4.98
CA ARG A 636 -19.72 -39.92 -5.48
C ARG A 636 -18.20 -39.97 -5.25
N CYS A 637 -17.49 -38.89 -5.56
CA CYS A 637 -16.02 -38.91 -5.62
C CYS A 637 -15.34 -38.56 -4.29
N VAL A 638 -15.90 -37.62 -3.52
CA VAL A 638 -15.26 -37.04 -2.31
C VAL A 638 -16.00 -37.44 -1.03
N GLY A 639 -17.26 -37.87 -1.13
CA GLY A 639 -18.09 -38.27 0.00
C GLY A 639 -18.77 -37.11 0.72
N GLU A 640 -19.92 -37.39 1.32
CA GLU A 640 -20.79 -36.36 1.90
C GLU A 640 -20.18 -35.64 3.12
N GLU A 641 -19.50 -36.36 4.02
CA GLU A 641 -18.85 -35.78 5.20
C GLU A 641 -17.82 -34.69 4.84
N MET A 642 -16.99 -34.95 3.82
CA MET A 642 -15.94 -34.03 3.39
C MET A 642 -16.52 -32.82 2.63
N LEU A 643 -17.60 -32.99 1.88
CA LEU A 643 -18.33 -31.87 1.29
C LEU A 643 -19.00 -30.97 2.35
N ILE A 644 -19.65 -31.57 3.36
CA ILE A 644 -20.23 -30.84 4.50
C ILE A 644 -19.15 -30.04 5.23
N ALA A 645 -17.97 -30.63 5.48
CA ALA A 645 -16.82 -29.95 6.07
C ALA A 645 -16.32 -28.76 5.22
N CYS A 646 -16.50 -28.79 3.90
CA CYS A 646 -16.15 -27.68 3.01
C CYS A 646 -17.20 -26.56 2.94
N ALA A 647 -18.44 -26.77 3.38
CA ALA A 647 -19.53 -25.79 3.28
C ALA A 647 -19.22 -24.38 3.87
N PRO A 648 -18.46 -24.22 4.98
CA PRO A 648 -18.03 -22.90 5.49
C PRO A 648 -16.99 -22.18 4.63
N VAL A 649 -16.34 -22.90 3.71
CA VAL A 649 -15.28 -22.44 2.80
C VAL A 649 -15.84 -22.01 1.43
N ILE A 650 -17.06 -22.45 1.07
CA ILE A 650 -17.80 -21.99 -0.11
C ILE A 650 -18.20 -20.51 0.09
N GLN A 651 -17.31 -19.57 -0.25
CA GLN A 651 -17.55 -18.14 -0.12
C GLN A 651 -16.73 -17.32 -1.14
N LYS A 652 -17.28 -16.18 -1.59
CA LYS A 652 -16.67 -15.32 -2.64
C LYS A 652 -15.18 -14.98 -2.43
N PRO A 653 -14.65 -14.74 -1.20
CA PRO A 653 -13.21 -14.50 -0.99
C PRO A 653 -12.26 -15.64 -1.35
N VAL A 654 -12.75 -16.87 -1.53
CA VAL A 654 -11.96 -18.08 -1.82
C VAL A 654 -11.85 -18.37 -3.32
N LEU A 655 -12.79 -17.86 -4.12
CA LEU A 655 -12.91 -18.20 -5.54
C LEU A 655 -12.03 -17.31 -6.43
N PRO A 656 -11.52 -17.81 -7.58
CA PRO A 656 -10.79 -16.99 -8.54
C PRO A 656 -11.60 -15.80 -9.08
N ALA A 657 -10.91 -14.83 -9.68
CA ALA A 657 -11.52 -13.57 -10.13
C ALA A 657 -12.54 -13.78 -11.28
N SER A 658 -12.26 -14.70 -12.22
CA SER A 658 -13.17 -15.08 -13.31
C SER A 658 -14.47 -15.69 -12.77
N VAL A 659 -14.35 -16.71 -11.91
CA VAL A 659 -15.47 -17.37 -11.21
C VAL A 659 -16.30 -16.37 -10.41
N ASN A 660 -15.66 -15.47 -9.65
CA ASN A 660 -16.34 -14.38 -8.95
C ASN A 660 -17.07 -13.38 -9.87
N GLN A 661 -16.56 -13.16 -11.08
CA GLN A 661 -17.20 -12.29 -12.06
C GLN A 661 -18.45 -12.94 -12.66
N MET A 662 -18.42 -14.24 -12.94
CA MET A 662 -19.60 -15.03 -13.33
C MET A 662 -20.67 -15.00 -12.23
N LEU A 663 -20.25 -15.23 -10.97
CA LEU A 663 -21.12 -15.24 -9.79
C LEU A 663 -21.50 -13.86 -9.24
N ARG A 664 -21.39 -12.78 -10.03
CA ARG A 664 -21.69 -11.41 -9.56
C ARG A 664 -23.15 -11.17 -9.20
N ARG A 665 -24.08 -11.92 -9.80
CA ARG A 665 -25.54 -11.81 -9.60
C ARG A 665 -26.23 -13.16 -9.34
N SER A 666 -25.45 -14.20 -9.05
CA SER A 666 -25.97 -15.53 -8.74
C SER A 666 -25.88 -15.81 -7.24
N ASP A 667 -26.94 -16.44 -6.73
CA ASP A 667 -27.08 -16.92 -5.36
C ASP A 667 -26.69 -18.41 -5.22
N LEU A 668 -26.08 -19.01 -6.24
CA LEU A 668 -25.55 -20.39 -6.29
C LEU A 668 -24.61 -20.74 -5.12
N LEU A 669 -23.90 -19.75 -4.55
CA LEU A 669 -23.06 -19.95 -3.35
C LEU A 669 -23.86 -19.96 -2.03
N SER A 670 -25.14 -19.66 -2.08
CA SER A 670 -26.10 -19.81 -0.99
C SER A 670 -26.79 -21.16 -1.12
N GLU A 671 -27.30 -21.43 -2.32
CA GLU A 671 -27.92 -22.68 -2.80
C GLU A 671 -27.03 -23.90 -2.48
N LEU A 672 -25.82 -23.97 -3.04
CA LEU A 672 -24.86 -25.06 -2.75
C LEU A 672 -24.53 -25.24 -1.26
N ARG A 673 -24.70 -24.22 -0.41
CA ARG A 673 -24.47 -24.35 1.04
C ARG A 673 -25.73 -24.87 1.76
N ALA A 674 -26.91 -24.47 1.31
CA ALA A 674 -28.17 -25.01 1.80
C ALA A 674 -28.29 -26.50 1.44
N ASP A 675 -28.05 -26.86 0.18
CA ASP A 675 -28.17 -28.23 -0.34
C ASP A 675 -27.14 -29.22 0.27
N LEU A 676 -26.04 -28.70 0.81
CA LEU A 676 -25.02 -29.49 1.51
C LEU A 676 -25.36 -29.76 2.98
N VAL A 677 -26.01 -28.83 3.70
CA VAL A 677 -26.19 -28.95 5.16
C VAL A 677 -27.67 -29.12 5.57
N GLY A 678 -28.61 -28.83 4.66
CA GLY A 678 -30.05 -28.99 4.84
C GLY A 678 -30.64 -28.16 5.98
N ASP A 679 -31.82 -28.58 6.45
CA ASP A 679 -32.58 -27.92 7.54
C ASP A 679 -31.89 -27.98 8.92
N SER A 680 -30.68 -28.54 9.05
CA SER A 680 -30.01 -28.81 10.33
C SER A 680 -29.32 -27.57 10.94
N GLU A 681 -30.10 -26.55 11.33
CA GLU A 681 -29.74 -25.29 12.03
C GLU A 681 -28.62 -24.42 11.40
N ALA A 682 -28.00 -24.89 10.31
CA ALA A 682 -26.78 -24.34 9.74
C ALA A 682 -26.98 -23.15 8.79
N GLU A 683 -28.21 -22.74 8.51
CA GLU A 683 -28.50 -21.42 7.90
C GLU A 683 -27.96 -20.27 8.78
N THR A 684 -27.72 -20.54 10.08
CA THR A 684 -27.06 -19.63 11.03
C THR A 684 -25.60 -19.98 11.34
N ALA A 685 -25.04 -21.05 10.77
CA ALA A 685 -23.67 -21.46 11.03
C ALA A 685 -22.68 -20.38 10.55
N PRO A 686 -21.75 -19.90 11.40
CA PRO A 686 -20.86 -18.82 11.02
C PRO A 686 -19.87 -19.28 9.95
N THR A 687 -19.96 -18.68 8.76
CA THR A 687 -18.93 -18.77 7.71
C THR A 687 -17.53 -18.60 8.30
N ALA A 688 -16.58 -19.44 7.89
CA ALA A 688 -15.22 -19.36 8.41
C ALA A 688 -14.67 -17.93 8.29
N ASP A 689 -14.17 -17.36 9.40
CA ASP A 689 -13.62 -15.99 9.41
C ASP A 689 -12.20 -16.01 8.81
N LEU A 690 -12.17 -16.15 7.49
CA LEU A 690 -10.96 -16.14 6.67
C LEU A 690 -10.33 -14.74 6.59
N GLN A 691 -10.80 -13.74 7.35
CA GLN A 691 -10.22 -12.40 7.43
C GLN A 691 -9.42 -12.21 8.73
N ARG A 692 -8.10 -12.11 8.60
CA ARG A 692 -7.13 -11.85 9.67
C ARG A 692 -7.43 -10.54 10.43
N PHE A 693 -7.97 -9.55 9.74
CA PHE A 693 -8.39 -8.27 10.34
C PHE A 693 -9.71 -7.79 9.74
N ARG A 694 -10.69 -7.51 10.61
CA ARG A 694 -11.94 -6.84 10.20
C ARG A 694 -11.61 -5.35 9.93
N PRO A 695 -11.88 -4.78 8.74
CA PRO A 695 -11.43 -3.41 8.38
C PRO A 695 -11.87 -2.31 9.36
N ARG A 696 -13.02 -2.48 10.02
CA ARG A 696 -13.51 -1.59 11.09
C ARG A 696 -12.54 -1.51 12.28
N MET A 697 -11.86 -2.60 12.63
CA MET A 697 -10.87 -2.65 13.71
C MET A 697 -9.60 -1.88 13.32
N ILE A 698 -9.09 -2.07 12.10
CA ILE A 698 -7.95 -1.27 11.59
C ILE A 698 -8.29 0.22 11.61
N PHE A 699 -9.47 0.60 11.10
CA PHE A 699 -9.92 2.00 11.15
C PHE A 699 -10.00 2.52 12.59
N THR A 700 -10.56 1.76 13.53
CA THR A 700 -10.68 2.15 14.95
C THR A 700 -9.30 2.29 15.62
N ILE A 701 -8.35 1.40 15.33
CA ILE A 701 -6.98 1.47 15.87
C ILE A 701 -6.22 2.65 15.26
N ALA A 702 -6.30 2.87 13.95
CA ALA A 702 -5.69 4.04 13.30
C ALA A 702 -6.29 5.36 13.83
N VAL A 703 -7.61 5.40 14.02
CA VAL A 703 -8.34 6.51 14.66
C VAL A 703 -7.85 6.74 16.10
N LEU A 704 -7.69 5.69 16.90
CA LEU A 704 -7.19 5.80 18.27
C LEU A 704 -5.73 6.26 18.31
N PHE A 705 -4.89 5.76 17.40
CA PHE A 705 -3.49 6.18 17.25
C PHE A 705 -3.40 7.65 16.86
N ILE A 706 -4.19 8.11 15.88
CA ILE A 706 -4.27 9.52 15.49
C ILE A 706 -4.77 10.38 16.67
N ALA A 707 -5.79 9.93 17.40
CA ALA A 707 -6.30 10.64 18.59
C ALA A 707 -5.21 10.80 19.66
N VAL A 708 -4.51 9.72 20.02
CA VAL A 708 -3.42 9.74 21.01
C VAL A 708 -2.25 10.60 20.51
N PHE A 709 -1.86 10.48 19.24
CA PHE A 709 -0.76 11.23 18.65
C PHE A 709 -1.05 12.74 18.59
N VAL A 710 -2.25 13.14 18.13
CA VAL A 710 -2.66 14.55 18.09
C VAL A 710 -2.72 15.14 19.49
N VAL A 711 -3.25 14.41 20.47
CA VAL A 711 -3.27 14.84 21.88
C VAL A 711 -1.85 14.95 22.44
N LEU A 712 -0.94 13.99 22.20
CA LEU A 712 0.44 14.10 22.66
C LEU A 712 1.20 15.25 21.98
N GLY A 713 0.93 15.51 20.70
CA GLY A 713 1.54 16.61 19.94
C GLY A 713 1.02 18.00 20.31
N SER A 714 -0.19 18.12 20.87
CA SER A 714 -0.78 19.41 21.26
C SER A 714 -0.55 19.78 22.73
N LEU A 715 -0.05 18.87 23.56
CA LEU A 715 0.17 19.10 24.99
C LEU A 715 1.62 19.52 25.26
N ASN A 716 1.87 20.83 25.46
CA ASN A 716 3.16 21.28 25.98
C ASN A 716 3.25 21.00 27.49
N PHE A 717 3.66 19.77 27.86
CA PHE A 717 3.57 19.24 29.22
C PHE A 717 4.20 20.14 30.31
N ARG A 718 5.25 20.91 29.99
CA ARG A 718 5.85 21.88 30.93
C ARG A 718 4.89 23.00 31.31
N ASP A 719 4.18 23.57 30.33
CA ASP A 719 3.25 24.67 30.54
C ASP A 719 2.00 24.20 31.29
N ILE A 720 1.59 22.94 31.09
CA ILE A 720 0.46 22.33 31.79
C ILE A 720 0.83 22.08 33.26
N VAL A 721 2.02 21.53 33.54
CA VAL A 721 2.49 21.32 34.91
C VAL A 721 2.67 22.65 35.65
N SER A 722 3.25 23.67 35.02
CA SER A 722 3.38 25.00 35.65
C SER A 722 2.01 25.66 35.88
N THR A 723 1.08 25.55 34.92
CA THR A 723 -0.32 26.00 35.06
C THR A 723 -1.00 25.33 36.25
N VAL A 724 -1.00 23.99 36.33
CA VAL A 724 -1.65 23.24 37.41
C VAL A 724 -1.00 23.50 38.78
N THR A 725 0.31 23.71 38.83
CA THR A 725 1.03 23.95 40.10
C THR A 725 0.90 25.39 40.59
N SER A 726 0.59 26.36 39.72
CA SER A 726 0.37 27.77 40.07
C SER A 726 -1.11 28.15 40.22
N ALA A 727 -2.04 27.32 39.71
CA ALA A 727 -3.47 27.53 39.84
C ALA A 727 -3.97 27.38 41.28
N ASN A 728 -4.90 28.23 41.70
CA ASN A 728 -5.60 28.05 42.97
C ASN A 728 -6.49 26.78 42.92
N PRO A 729 -6.27 25.77 43.79
CA PRO A 729 -6.93 24.47 43.69
C PRO A 729 -8.45 24.53 43.91
N TRP A 730 -8.94 25.47 44.71
CA TRP A 730 -10.39 25.62 44.96
C TRP A 730 -11.13 26.16 43.74
N TRP A 731 -10.52 27.10 43.01
CA TRP A 731 -11.09 27.64 41.77
C TRP A 731 -10.93 26.66 40.60
N MET A 732 -9.86 25.87 40.55
CA MET A 732 -9.74 24.73 39.65
C MET A 732 -10.83 23.67 39.90
N ALA A 733 -11.11 23.34 41.17
CA ALA A 733 -12.20 22.43 41.53
C ALA A 733 -13.58 23.00 41.17
N ALA A 734 -13.81 24.30 41.37
CA ALA A 734 -15.04 24.98 40.93
C ALA A 734 -15.21 24.90 39.40
N SER A 735 -14.13 25.08 38.63
CA SER A 735 -14.13 24.90 37.18
C SER A 735 -14.51 23.47 36.79
N ALA A 736 -14.00 22.45 37.49
CA ALA A 736 -14.35 21.05 37.26
C ALA A 736 -15.83 20.74 37.54
N VAL A 737 -16.40 21.27 38.64
CA VAL A 737 -17.84 21.12 38.95
C VAL A 737 -18.71 21.78 37.87
N LEU A 738 -18.36 22.99 37.44
CA LEU A 738 -19.05 23.70 36.35
C LEU A 738 -18.89 22.96 35.00
N ALA A 739 -17.77 22.28 34.80
CA ALA A 739 -17.55 21.45 33.61
C ALA A 739 -18.38 20.16 33.59
N CYS A 740 -18.74 19.58 34.74
CA CYS A 740 -19.69 18.47 34.81
C CYS A 740 -21.11 18.90 34.41
N LEU A 741 -21.47 20.17 34.69
CA LEU A 741 -22.78 20.76 34.39
C LEU A 741 -23.13 20.74 32.89
N ILE A 742 -22.10 20.76 32.03
CA ILE A 742 -22.23 20.69 30.55
C ILE A 742 -22.81 19.36 30.08
N TRP A 743 -22.44 18.22 30.68
CA TRP A 743 -23.01 16.91 30.32
C TRP A 743 -24.50 16.84 30.66
N VAL A 744 -24.91 17.46 31.78
CA VAL A 744 -26.33 17.58 32.16
C VAL A 744 -27.05 18.50 31.18
N GLY A 745 -26.44 19.64 30.84
CA GLY A 745 -26.95 20.61 29.88
C GLY A 745 -27.12 20.06 28.46
N SER A 746 -26.27 19.13 28.00
CA SER A 746 -26.44 18.48 26.69
C SER A 746 -27.39 17.27 26.74
N ALA A 747 -27.58 16.63 27.90
CA ALA A 747 -28.53 15.52 28.05
C ALA A 747 -29.99 15.99 27.99
N ILE A 748 -30.32 17.13 28.59
CA ILE A 748 -31.71 17.62 28.68
C ILE A 748 -32.34 17.88 27.28
N PRO A 749 -31.70 18.58 26.33
CA PRO A 749 -32.25 18.78 24.98
C PRO A 749 -32.45 17.47 24.23
N LEU A 750 -31.53 16.50 24.35
CA LEU A 750 -31.66 15.20 23.70
C LEU A 750 -32.90 14.43 24.20
N ILE A 751 -33.18 14.48 25.51
CA ILE A 751 -34.38 13.88 26.11
C ILE A 751 -35.65 14.62 25.68
N ALA A 752 -35.63 15.96 25.68
CA ALA A 752 -36.79 16.78 25.30
C ALA A 752 -37.17 16.66 23.82
N LEU A 753 -36.17 16.54 22.93
CA LEU A 753 -36.36 16.42 21.49
C LEU A 753 -36.64 14.98 21.03
N SER A 754 -36.27 13.97 21.83
CA SER A 754 -36.59 12.55 21.57
C SER A 754 -38.11 12.31 21.44
N PRO A 755 -38.55 11.43 20.52
CA PRO A 755 -39.92 10.94 20.53
C PRO A 755 -40.13 9.95 21.69
N GLU A 756 -39.11 9.16 22.01
CA GLU A 756 -39.13 8.11 23.02
C GLU A 756 -38.72 8.59 24.43
N LYS A 757 -39.23 7.91 25.45
CA LYS A 757 -38.96 8.23 26.88
C LYS A 757 -37.57 7.73 27.30
N LEU A 758 -36.55 8.52 26.98
CA LEU A 758 -35.17 8.25 27.39
C LEU A 758 -34.97 8.42 28.91
N ARG A 759 -34.22 7.50 29.53
CA ARG A 759 -33.81 7.60 30.94
C ARG A 759 -32.70 8.64 31.11
N LEU A 760 -32.79 9.47 32.15
CA LEU A 760 -31.80 10.51 32.47
C LEU A 760 -30.40 9.93 32.69
N SER A 761 -30.29 8.84 33.47
CA SER A 761 -29.03 8.11 33.73
C SER A 761 -28.33 7.70 32.43
N ASP A 762 -29.05 6.96 31.59
CA ASP A 762 -28.48 6.30 30.42
C ASP A 762 -28.12 7.32 29.34
N THR A 763 -28.84 8.44 29.31
CA THR A 763 -28.60 9.55 28.37
C THR A 763 -27.49 10.47 28.83
N LEU A 764 -27.34 10.71 30.15
CA LEU A 764 -26.18 11.39 30.72
C LEU A 764 -24.90 10.60 30.44
N ILE A 765 -24.93 9.28 30.64
CA ILE A 765 -23.82 8.38 30.28
C ILE A 765 -23.51 8.45 28.78
N ALA A 766 -24.51 8.56 27.90
CA ALA A 766 -24.29 8.81 26.48
C ALA A 766 -23.61 10.17 26.20
N GLN A 767 -23.90 11.22 26.96
CA GLN A 767 -23.21 12.53 26.83
C GLN A 767 -21.77 12.49 27.36
N VAL A 768 -21.50 11.71 28.40
CA VAL A 768 -20.13 11.45 28.85
C VAL A 768 -19.38 10.64 27.79
N ALA A 769 -19.96 9.55 27.28
CA ALA A 769 -19.37 8.75 26.21
C ALA A 769 -19.14 9.53 24.90
N ALA A 770 -19.92 10.58 24.63
CA ALA A 770 -19.72 11.43 23.46
C ALA A 770 -18.37 12.20 23.47
N SER A 771 -17.78 12.47 24.65
CA SER A 771 -16.57 13.30 24.76
C SER A 771 -15.27 12.61 24.34
N ILE A 772 -15.24 11.28 24.15
CA ILE A 772 -14.08 10.61 23.54
C ILE A 772 -14.09 10.77 22.01
N ILE A 773 -15.26 10.86 21.39
CA ILE A 773 -15.40 10.92 19.93
C ILE A 773 -15.04 12.31 19.40
N THR A 774 -15.20 13.36 20.21
CA THR A 774 -14.74 14.73 19.90
C THR A 774 -13.23 14.86 19.75
N ILE A 775 -12.40 13.88 20.14
CA ILE A 775 -10.95 13.92 19.87
C ILE A 775 -10.68 13.68 18.37
N VAL A 776 -11.51 12.85 17.74
CA VAL A 776 -11.30 12.33 16.37
C VAL A 776 -12.14 13.11 15.36
N ALA A 777 -13.41 13.31 15.68
CA ALA A 777 -14.36 13.94 14.78
C ALA A 777 -14.29 15.47 14.88
N PRO A 778 -14.55 16.20 13.78
CA PRO A 778 -14.81 17.63 13.84
C PRO A 778 -15.94 17.97 14.82
N ALA A 779 -15.93 19.20 15.34
CA ALA A 779 -16.91 19.69 16.29
C ALA A 779 -18.36 19.45 15.82
N GLY A 780 -19.24 19.05 16.74
CA GLY A 780 -20.63 18.66 16.47
C GLY A 780 -20.81 17.27 15.85
N VAL A 781 -20.00 16.89 14.86
CA VAL A 781 -20.17 15.62 14.10
C VAL A 781 -20.01 14.38 14.99
N GLY A 782 -19.03 14.38 15.88
CA GLY A 782 -18.74 13.24 16.78
C GLY A 782 -19.89 12.88 17.73
N PRO A 783 -20.33 13.82 18.61
CA PRO A 783 -21.47 13.61 19.50
C PRO A 783 -22.77 13.28 18.74
N ALA A 784 -22.99 13.90 17.58
CA ALA A 784 -24.14 13.63 16.73
C ALA A 784 -24.20 12.16 16.29
N ALA A 785 -23.07 11.58 15.86
CA ALA A 785 -22.99 10.17 15.45
C ALA A 785 -23.28 9.20 16.61
N LEU A 786 -22.85 9.50 17.83
CA LEU A 786 -23.15 8.66 19.00
C LEU A 786 -24.60 8.77 19.44
N ASN A 787 -25.14 9.98 19.51
CA ASN A 787 -26.54 10.23 19.84
C ASN A 787 -27.46 9.52 18.82
N LEU A 788 -27.09 9.50 17.53
CA LEU A 788 -27.77 8.75 16.49
C LEU A 788 -27.73 7.22 16.73
N ARG A 789 -26.58 6.65 17.11
CA ARG A 789 -26.47 5.22 17.46
C ARG A 789 -27.34 4.87 18.66
N TYR A 790 -27.26 5.66 19.75
CA TYR A 790 -28.04 5.47 20.97
C TYR A 790 -29.56 5.52 20.68
N LEU A 791 -30.04 6.53 19.95
CA LEU A 791 -31.44 6.63 19.55
C LEU A 791 -31.90 5.44 18.69
N ARG A 792 -31.09 5.01 17.71
CA ARG A 792 -31.39 3.84 16.87
C ARG A 792 -31.46 2.55 17.70
N LYS A 793 -30.57 2.37 18.68
CA LYS A 793 -30.59 1.22 19.61
C LYS A 793 -31.85 1.24 20.50
N ARG A 794 -32.33 2.42 20.87
CA ARG A 794 -33.65 2.65 21.51
C ARG A 794 -34.84 2.55 20.52
N ARG A 795 -34.67 1.89 19.37
CA ARG A 795 -35.69 1.66 18.33
C ARG A 795 -36.28 2.92 17.68
N VAL A 796 -35.68 4.10 17.85
CA VAL A 796 -36.11 5.32 17.14
C VAL A 796 -35.76 5.18 15.65
N PRO A 797 -36.71 5.38 14.71
CA PRO A 797 -36.44 5.31 13.27
C PRO A 797 -35.30 6.23 12.84
N THR A 798 -34.48 5.79 11.89
CA THR A 798 -33.23 6.49 11.49
C THR A 798 -33.46 7.95 11.10
N ALA A 799 -34.46 8.24 10.26
CA ALA A 799 -34.85 9.62 9.89
C ALA A 799 -35.26 10.47 11.11
N MET A 800 -36.01 9.90 12.05
CA MET A 800 -36.44 10.57 13.29
C MET A 800 -35.29 10.82 14.25
N ALA A 801 -34.31 9.90 14.31
CA ALA A 801 -33.10 10.03 15.11
C ALA A 801 -32.16 11.10 14.54
N VAL A 802 -31.92 11.10 13.22
CA VAL A 802 -31.17 12.17 12.53
C VAL A 802 -31.85 13.53 12.75
N THR A 803 -33.17 13.61 12.59
CA THR A 803 -33.94 14.84 12.84
C THR A 803 -33.78 15.35 14.28
N THR A 804 -33.86 14.46 15.26
CA THR A 804 -33.69 14.81 16.70
C THR A 804 -32.29 15.36 16.99
N VAL A 805 -31.26 14.73 16.43
CA VAL A 805 -29.86 15.13 16.60
C VAL A 805 -29.54 16.45 15.88
N THR A 806 -29.97 16.61 14.62
CA THR A 806 -29.81 17.86 13.87
C THR A 806 -30.50 19.02 14.58
N LEU A 807 -31.71 18.82 15.10
CA LEU A 807 -32.45 19.85 15.81
C LEU A 807 -31.84 20.19 17.18
N MET A 808 -31.22 19.22 17.87
CA MET A 808 -30.39 19.48 19.05
C MET A 808 -29.24 20.42 18.71
N GLN A 809 -28.49 20.12 17.64
CA GLN A 809 -27.35 20.93 17.20
C GLN A 809 -27.75 22.36 16.80
N ILE A 810 -28.88 22.51 16.09
CA ILE A 810 -29.44 23.82 15.72
C ILE A 810 -29.89 24.59 16.97
N SER A 811 -30.55 23.94 17.94
CA SER A 811 -30.98 24.59 19.18
C SER A 811 -29.81 25.12 20.00
N GLN A 812 -28.71 24.36 20.07
CA GLN A 812 -27.47 24.78 20.72
C GLN A 812 -26.87 26.02 20.04
N ALA A 813 -26.73 26.01 18.71
CA ALA A 813 -26.16 27.13 17.96
C ALA A 813 -27.02 28.40 18.13
N LEU A 814 -28.34 28.28 17.95
CA LEU A 814 -29.29 29.39 18.07
C LEU A 814 -29.25 30.02 19.48
N ILE A 815 -29.29 29.20 20.54
CA ILE A 815 -29.27 29.70 21.92
C ILE A 815 -27.92 30.33 22.29
N THR A 816 -26.81 29.80 21.74
CA THR A 816 -25.48 30.39 21.92
C THR A 816 -25.38 31.76 21.25
N ILE A 817 -25.98 31.94 20.06
CA ILE A 817 -26.06 33.23 19.35
C ILE A 817 -26.97 34.21 20.12
N ILE A 818 -28.15 33.78 20.58
CA ILE A 818 -29.05 34.62 21.38
C ILE A 818 -28.39 35.05 22.68
N LEU A 819 -27.65 34.16 23.35
CA LEU A 819 -26.91 34.48 24.58
C LEU A 819 -25.78 35.48 24.31
N LEU A 820 -25.02 35.32 23.22
CA LEU A 820 -23.98 36.27 22.82
C LEU A 820 -24.57 37.67 22.58
N LEU A 821 -25.68 37.77 21.85
CA LEU A 821 -26.38 39.04 21.62
C LEU A 821 -26.93 39.64 22.92
N LEU A 822 -27.54 38.82 23.78
CA LEU A 822 -28.12 39.27 25.05
C LEU A 822 -27.03 39.81 26.00
N VAL A 823 -25.91 39.11 26.15
CA VAL A 823 -24.81 39.58 27.00
C VAL A 823 -24.14 40.80 26.39
N MET A 824 -24.00 40.89 25.05
CA MET A 824 -23.48 42.09 24.38
C MET A 824 -24.35 43.33 24.66
N VAL A 825 -25.68 43.19 24.66
CA VAL A 825 -26.62 44.27 25.00
C VAL A 825 -26.55 44.62 26.50
N ILE A 826 -26.53 43.64 27.39
CA ILE A 826 -26.45 43.85 28.85
C ILE A 826 -25.11 44.46 29.27
N ALA A 827 -24.01 44.17 28.56
CA ALA A 827 -22.67 44.67 28.87
C ALA A 827 -22.45 46.16 28.56
N GLY A 828 -23.43 46.84 27.95
CA GLY A 828 -23.56 48.31 27.99
C GLY A 828 -22.30 49.08 27.60
N SER A 829 -21.84 48.93 26.36
CA SER A 829 -20.78 49.78 25.75
C SER A 829 -19.48 49.89 26.57
N SER A 830 -18.85 48.76 26.88
CA SER A 830 -17.58 48.72 27.64
C SER A 830 -16.48 47.82 27.05
N LEU A 831 -16.50 47.56 25.73
CA LEU A 831 -15.25 47.20 25.02
C LEU A 831 -14.38 48.46 24.88
N SER A 832 -13.64 48.80 25.94
CA SER A 832 -12.51 49.75 25.90
C SER A 832 -11.29 49.14 25.23
N VAL A 833 -11.54 48.49 24.09
CA VAL A 833 -10.62 47.62 23.36
C VAL A 833 -10.46 48.20 21.97
N SER A 834 -9.21 48.38 21.53
CA SER A 834 -8.92 48.79 20.15
C SER A 834 -9.10 47.61 19.19
N VAL A 835 -10.34 47.13 19.07
CA VAL A 835 -10.71 46.12 18.08
C VAL A 835 -10.56 46.78 16.70
N PRO A 836 -9.84 46.19 15.74
CA PRO A 836 -9.72 46.76 14.41
C PRO A 836 -11.06 46.63 13.69
N TYR A 837 -11.95 47.62 13.82
CA TYR A 837 -13.33 47.57 13.30
C TYR A 837 -13.40 47.15 11.83
N GLY A 838 -12.44 47.57 11.00
CA GLY A 838 -12.31 47.15 9.59
C GLY A 838 -12.12 45.64 9.38
N THR A 839 -11.56 44.90 10.35
CA THR A 839 -11.43 43.43 10.25
C THR A 839 -12.75 42.73 10.54
N ILE A 840 -13.51 43.14 11.55
CA ILE A 840 -14.86 42.62 11.81
C ILE A 840 -15.81 43.00 10.69
N LEU A 841 -15.80 44.28 10.26
CA LEU A 841 -16.61 44.74 9.14
C LEU A 841 -16.22 44.02 7.83
N GLY A 842 -14.92 43.75 7.63
CA GLY A 842 -14.41 42.97 6.50
C GLY A 842 -14.86 41.51 6.51
N VAL A 843 -14.79 40.82 7.66
CA VAL A 843 -15.29 39.44 7.79
C VAL A 843 -16.81 39.39 7.60
N VAL A 844 -17.56 40.31 8.20
CA VAL A 844 -19.02 40.42 8.00
C VAL A 844 -19.35 40.72 6.53
N ALA A 845 -18.62 41.62 5.87
CA ALA A 845 -18.80 41.91 4.46
C ALA A 845 -18.48 40.69 3.57
N VAL A 846 -17.39 39.96 3.85
CA VAL A 846 -17.04 38.72 3.13
C VAL A 846 -18.12 37.64 3.33
N VAL A 847 -18.65 37.47 4.53
CA VAL A 847 -19.77 36.54 4.79
C VAL A 847 -21.04 36.98 4.06
N MET A 848 -21.38 38.28 4.09
CA MET A 848 -22.54 38.83 3.37
C MET A 848 -22.38 38.70 1.85
N VAL A 849 -21.18 38.89 1.30
CA VAL A 849 -20.86 38.66 -0.11
C VAL A 849 -20.94 37.17 -0.45
N ALA A 850 -20.43 36.28 0.39
CA ALA A 850 -20.52 34.83 0.17
C ALA A 850 -21.98 34.34 0.17
N VAL A 851 -22.79 34.79 1.14
CA VAL A 851 -24.24 34.52 1.18
C VAL A 851 -24.95 35.13 -0.04
N GLY A 852 -24.58 36.36 -0.43
CA GLY A 852 -25.09 37.02 -1.64
C GLY A 852 -24.81 36.21 -2.92
N VAL A 853 -23.57 35.76 -3.11
CA VAL A 853 -23.17 34.89 -4.23
C VAL A 853 -23.91 33.55 -4.22
N ILE A 854 -24.07 32.93 -3.04
CA ILE A 854 -24.83 31.69 -2.86
C ILE A 854 -26.29 31.85 -3.28
N VAL A 855 -26.93 32.96 -2.94
CA VAL A 855 -28.34 33.26 -3.28
C VAL A 855 -28.50 33.66 -4.75
N ALA A 856 -27.54 34.45 -5.27
CA ALA A 856 -27.57 35.00 -6.63
C ALA A 856 -27.28 33.94 -7.70
N VAL A 857 -26.32 33.02 -7.48
CA VAL A 857 -25.93 32.03 -8.50
C VAL A 857 -26.94 30.88 -8.56
N PRO A 858 -27.76 30.75 -9.63
CA PRO A 858 -28.89 29.82 -9.66
C PRO A 858 -28.49 28.34 -9.82
N ARG A 859 -27.21 28.04 -10.08
CA ARG A 859 -26.64 26.69 -9.97
C ARG A 859 -26.32 26.34 -8.52
N ILE A 860 -25.61 27.21 -7.79
CA ILE A 860 -25.25 27.01 -6.38
C ILE A 860 -26.53 26.91 -5.53
N ARG A 861 -27.48 27.85 -5.71
CA ARG A 861 -28.77 27.81 -5.02
C ARG A 861 -29.52 26.49 -5.22
N ARG A 862 -29.59 25.97 -6.46
CA ARG A 862 -30.23 24.68 -6.74
C ARG A 862 -29.48 23.50 -6.15
N TRP A 863 -28.14 23.46 -6.26
CA TRP A 863 -27.32 22.39 -5.69
C TRP A 863 -27.43 22.32 -4.17
N ILE A 864 -27.39 23.47 -3.49
CA ILE A 864 -27.63 23.57 -2.04
C ILE A 864 -29.06 23.13 -1.71
N TRP A 865 -30.07 23.61 -2.45
CA TRP A 865 -31.47 23.31 -2.10
C TRP A 865 -31.79 21.82 -2.27
N VAL A 866 -31.34 21.15 -3.34
CA VAL A 866 -31.47 19.69 -3.50
C VAL A 866 -30.80 18.91 -2.36
N LYS A 867 -29.78 19.48 -1.71
CA LYS A 867 -29.11 18.85 -0.55
C LYS A 867 -29.80 19.15 0.79
N ILE A 868 -30.36 20.34 0.96
CA ILE A 868 -31.04 20.79 2.19
C ILE A 868 -32.49 20.31 2.24
N GLU A 869 -33.23 20.35 1.13
CA GLU A 869 -34.65 20.01 1.01
C GLU A 869 -35.06 18.71 1.72
N PRO A 870 -34.45 17.53 1.45
CA PRO A 870 -34.83 16.30 2.13
C PRO A 870 -34.57 16.31 3.64
N THR A 871 -33.67 17.17 4.12
CA THR A 871 -33.44 17.41 5.56
C THR A 871 -34.47 18.38 6.12
N TRP A 872 -34.78 19.46 5.37
CA TRP A 872 -35.73 20.48 5.78
C TRP A 872 -37.17 19.95 5.86
N GLN A 873 -37.59 19.12 4.90
CA GLN A 873 -38.88 18.43 4.92
C GLN A 873 -39.06 17.54 6.16
N GLN A 874 -37.98 16.97 6.72
CA GLN A 874 -38.01 16.18 7.96
C GLN A 874 -37.97 17.04 9.23
N VAL A 875 -37.20 18.14 9.23
CA VAL A 875 -36.99 19.01 10.40
C VAL A 875 -38.15 20.01 10.61
N TYR A 876 -38.74 20.56 9.55
CA TYR A 876 -39.78 21.59 9.62
C TYR A 876 -41.06 21.14 10.38
N PRO A 877 -41.67 19.97 10.10
CA PRO A 877 -42.84 19.51 10.87
C PRO A 877 -42.51 19.29 12.35
N ARG A 878 -41.28 18.84 12.65
CA ARG A 878 -40.81 18.59 14.01
C ARG A 878 -40.59 19.91 14.78
N LEU A 879 -40.04 20.93 14.12
CA LEU A 879 -39.91 22.29 14.67
C LEU A 879 -41.26 22.88 15.08
N LEU A 880 -42.26 22.86 14.19
CA LEU A 880 -43.60 23.36 14.50
C LEU A 880 -44.24 22.61 15.68
N TRP A 881 -44.10 21.28 15.72
CA TRP A 881 -44.62 20.45 16.81
C TRP A 881 -43.95 20.74 18.17
N ILE A 882 -42.68 21.14 18.19
CA ILE A 882 -41.97 21.57 19.41
C ILE A 882 -42.39 22.98 19.86
N ILE A 883 -42.61 23.90 18.92
CA ILE A 883 -43.15 25.23 19.22
C ILE A 883 -44.55 25.10 19.86
N GLY A 884 -45.37 24.15 19.41
CA GLY A 884 -46.64 23.78 20.04
C GLY A 884 -46.55 23.10 21.42
N GLN A 885 -45.36 22.83 21.95
CA GLN A 885 -45.16 22.16 23.25
C GLN A 885 -44.24 22.98 24.18
N PRO A 886 -44.77 24.01 24.88
CA PRO A 886 -43.95 24.95 25.64
C PRO A 886 -43.10 24.29 26.74
N ARG A 887 -43.55 23.17 27.34
CA ARG A 887 -42.75 22.40 28.30
C ARG A 887 -41.50 21.76 27.68
N ARG A 888 -41.57 21.28 26.43
CA ARG A 888 -40.40 20.74 25.71
C ARG A 888 -39.47 21.86 25.27
N LEU A 889 -40.03 22.94 24.73
CA LEU A 889 -39.25 24.13 24.33
C LEU A 889 -38.50 24.72 25.52
N ALA A 890 -39.16 24.88 26.68
CA ALA A 890 -38.53 25.30 27.92
C ALA A 890 -37.38 24.37 28.34
N ALA A 891 -37.58 23.04 28.31
CA ALA A 891 -36.51 22.09 28.64
C ALA A 891 -35.30 22.20 27.70
N VAL A 892 -35.52 22.37 26.39
CA VAL A 892 -34.43 22.60 25.40
C VAL A 892 -33.70 23.91 25.69
N VAL A 893 -34.42 24.98 26.05
CA VAL A 893 -33.83 26.28 26.41
C VAL A 893 -33.03 26.17 27.71
N THR A 894 -33.61 25.63 28.78
CA THR A 894 -32.94 25.44 30.07
C THR A 894 -31.70 24.55 29.95
N GLY A 895 -31.74 23.45 29.18
CA GLY A 895 -30.59 22.59 28.96
C GLY A 895 -29.43 23.30 28.25
N ASN A 896 -29.70 23.98 27.14
CA ASN A 896 -28.68 24.73 26.42
C ASN A 896 -28.15 25.96 27.19
N LEU A 897 -28.98 26.60 28.02
CA LEU A 897 -28.52 27.64 28.95
C LEU A 897 -27.63 27.06 30.05
N LEU A 898 -28.03 25.94 30.68
CA LEU A 898 -27.23 25.23 31.69
C LEU A 898 -25.86 24.81 31.13
N MET A 899 -25.83 24.34 29.88
CA MET A 899 -24.60 24.02 29.16
C MET A 899 -23.71 25.25 28.94
N ASN A 900 -24.28 26.38 28.49
CA ASN A 900 -23.53 27.63 28.32
C ASN A 900 -23.03 28.21 29.65
N ILE A 901 -23.82 28.12 30.72
CA ILE A 901 -23.43 28.51 32.09
C ILE A 901 -22.25 27.65 32.57
N GLY A 902 -22.28 26.34 32.31
CA GLY A 902 -21.14 25.46 32.61
C GLY A 902 -19.88 25.83 31.82
N TYR A 903 -20.01 26.17 30.52
CA TYR A 903 -18.86 26.59 29.69
C TYR A 903 -18.27 27.93 30.13
N VAL A 904 -19.08 28.99 30.20
CA VAL A 904 -18.66 30.33 30.63
C VAL A 904 -18.16 30.31 32.07
N GLY A 905 -18.85 29.58 32.96
CA GLY A 905 -18.49 29.45 34.37
C GLY A 905 -17.18 28.70 34.58
N ALA A 906 -16.93 27.61 33.84
CA ALA A 906 -15.65 26.89 33.89
C ALA A 906 -14.48 27.77 33.40
N PHE A 907 -14.71 28.57 32.34
CA PHE A 907 -13.71 29.51 31.82
C PHE A 907 -13.43 30.67 32.80
N TRP A 908 -14.48 31.26 33.37
CA TRP A 908 -14.40 32.28 34.42
C TRP A 908 -13.62 31.82 35.66
N THR A 909 -13.96 30.63 36.17
CA THR A 909 -13.29 30.07 37.35
C THR A 909 -11.85 29.61 37.05
N ALA A 910 -11.56 29.15 35.84
CA ALA A 910 -10.18 28.90 35.40
C ALA A 910 -9.35 30.20 35.34
N MET A 911 -9.92 31.31 34.87
CA MET A 911 -9.24 32.61 34.83
C MET A 911 -8.90 33.11 36.25
N ILE A 912 -9.84 33.00 37.19
CA ILE A 912 -9.63 33.35 38.60
C ILE A 912 -8.62 32.40 39.26
N ALA A 913 -8.62 31.11 38.90
CA ALA A 913 -7.62 30.16 39.39
C ALA A 913 -6.19 30.57 38.97
N MET A 914 -6.02 31.18 37.79
CA MET A 914 -4.74 31.73 37.32
C MET A 914 -4.46 33.18 37.78
N GLY A 915 -5.23 33.72 38.73
CA GLY A 915 -5.05 35.07 39.26
C GLY A 915 -5.53 36.20 38.34
N GLY A 916 -6.26 35.90 37.27
CA GLY A 916 -6.86 36.90 36.39
C GLY A 916 -8.20 37.43 36.93
N SER A 917 -8.44 38.73 36.80
CA SER A 917 -9.68 39.40 37.21
C SER A 917 -10.27 40.26 36.10
N MET A 918 -11.50 39.99 35.68
CA MET A 918 -12.31 40.81 34.76
C MET A 918 -13.77 40.77 35.21
N ASN A 919 -14.68 41.49 34.53
CA ASN A 919 -16.13 41.39 34.78
C ASN A 919 -16.74 40.16 34.08
N PHE A 920 -17.77 39.54 34.68
CA PHE A 920 -18.40 38.32 34.17
C PHE A 920 -18.96 38.51 32.75
N SER A 921 -19.59 39.66 32.48
CA SER A 921 -20.08 40.01 31.14
C SER A 921 -18.96 40.05 30.10
N THR A 922 -17.78 40.59 30.46
CA THR A 922 -16.61 40.65 29.57
C THR A 922 -16.10 39.25 29.25
N VAL A 923 -15.91 38.40 30.27
CA VAL A 923 -15.44 37.01 30.09
C VAL A 923 -16.45 36.16 29.32
N ALA A 924 -17.76 36.37 29.54
CA ALA A 924 -18.82 35.72 28.80
C ALA A 924 -18.82 36.10 27.31
N ILE A 925 -18.68 37.39 26.98
CA ILE A 925 -18.53 37.86 25.59
C ILE A 925 -17.26 37.27 24.96
N THR A 926 -16.12 37.42 25.62
CA THR A 926 -14.83 36.87 25.17
C THR A 926 -14.95 35.37 24.88
N TYR A 927 -15.52 34.58 25.80
CA TYR A 927 -15.71 33.16 25.61
C TYR A 927 -16.63 32.85 24.42
N LEU A 928 -17.81 33.46 24.37
CA LEU A 928 -18.82 33.15 23.34
C LEU A 928 -18.33 33.54 21.94
N THR A 929 -17.65 34.69 21.79
CA THR A 929 -17.03 35.12 20.54
C THR A 929 -15.85 34.22 20.15
N ALA A 930 -14.95 33.91 21.08
CA ALA A 930 -13.79 33.04 20.82
C ALA A 930 -14.20 31.60 20.46
N ASN A 931 -15.17 31.03 21.17
CA ASN A 931 -15.69 29.69 20.90
C ASN A 931 -16.41 29.64 19.54
N ALA A 932 -17.20 30.67 19.19
CA ALA A 932 -17.80 30.78 17.87
C ALA A 932 -16.72 30.80 16.76
N ALA A 933 -15.71 31.66 16.88
CA ALA A 933 -14.62 31.77 15.91
C ALA A 933 -13.79 30.47 15.79
N GLY A 934 -13.35 29.91 16.92
CA GLY A 934 -12.55 28.69 16.96
C GLY A 934 -13.28 27.44 16.44
N SER A 935 -14.62 27.43 16.52
CA SER A 935 -15.47 26.35 15.99
C SER A 935 -15.71 26.39 14.47
N PHE A 936 -15.41 27.51 13.81
CA PHE A 936 -15.63 27.68 12.37
C PHE A 936 -14.63 26.89 11.52
N ILE A 937 -13.45 26.58 12.07
CA ILE A 937 -12.45 25.73 11.43
C ILE A 937 -12.74 24.26 11.82
N PRO A 938 -12.96 23.34 10.86
CA PRO A 938 -13.35 21.96 11.16
C PRO A 938 -12.16 21.07 11.57
N SER A 939 -11.42 21.46 12.61
CA SER A 939 -10.34 20.67 13.20
C SER A 939 -10.88 19.61 14.18
N PRO A 940 -10.22 18.43 14.31
CA PRO A 940 -10.53 17.46 15.37
C PRO A 940 -10.41 18.12 16.76
N GLY A 941 -11.44 17.98 17.59
CA GLY A 941 -11.51 18.58 18.94
C GLY A 941 -11.46 20.12 19.03
N GLY A 942 -11.41 20.83 17.89
CA GLY A 942 -11.07 22.25 17.88
C GLY A 942 -9.62 22.53 18.33
N ILE A 943 -8.73 21.52 18.29
CA ILE A 943 -7.39 21.59 18.88
C ILE A 943 -6.55 22.66 18.16
N GLY A 944 -5.90 23.52 18.93
CA GLY A 944 -5.10 24.66 18.45
C GLY A 944 -5.96 25.86 18.07
N THR A 945 -7.06 25.66 17.33
CA THR A 945 -7.94 26.74 16.85
C THR A 945 -8.72 27.38 17.99
N VAL A 946 -9.28 26.58 18.90
CA VAL A 946 -10.05 27.07 20.06
C VAL A 946 -9.12 27.62 21.15
N GLU A 947 -7.97 26.98 21.41
CA GLU A 947 -6.94 27.49 22.31
C GLU A 947 -6.46 28.88 21.89
N THR A 948 -6.16 29.07 20.60
CA THR A 948 -5.71 30.36 20.04
C THR A 948 -6.82 31.41 20.10
N ALA A 949 -8.07 31.03 19.78
CA ALA A 949 -9.21 31.95 19.86
C ALA A 949 -9.50 32.41 21.31
N LEU A 950 -9.45 31.50 22.29
CA LEU A 950 -9.67 31.82 23.71
C LEU A 950 -8.53 32.68 24.27
N THR A 951 -7.28 32.34 23.94
CA THR A 951 -6.09 33.11 24.34
C THR A 951 -6.14 34.52 23.78
N SER A 952 -6.34 34.66 22.46
CA SER A 952 -6.43 35.97 21.80
C SER A 952 -7.64 36.78 22.29
N GLY A 953 -8.79 36.15 22.52
CA GLY A 953 -9.96 36.81 23.11
C GLY A 953 -9.71 37.37 24.51
N LEU A 954 -8.89 36.70 25.33
CA LEU A 954 -8.49 37.18 26.66
C LEU A 954 -7.44 38.31 26.58
N THR A 955 -6.44 38.21 25.71
CA THR A 955 -5.45 39.29 25.55
C THR A 955 -6.06 40.55 24.95
N VAL A 956 -6.98 40.40 23.99
CA VAL A 956 -7.79 41.49 23.43
C VAL A 956 -8.70 42.11 24.50
N ALA A 957 -9.17 41.34 25.48
CA ALA A 957 -9.93 41.85 26.63
C ALA A 957 -9.04 42.48 27.75
N GLY A 958 -7.71 42.51 27.58
CA GLY A 958 -6.76 43.14 28.51
C GLY A 958 -6.05 42.21 29.50
N VAL A 959 -6.21 40.89 29.38
CA VAL A 959 -5.47 39.91 30.21
C VAL A 959 -4.05 39.75 29.68
N SER A 960 -3.06 39.60 30.57
CA SER A 960 -1.67 39.33 30.14
C SER A 960 -1.56 38.01 29.39
N SER A 961 -0.71 37.93 28.36
CA SER A 961 -0.59 36.75 27.50
C SER A 961 -0.27 35.46 28.26
N SER A 962 0.51 35.54 29.34
CA SER A 962 0.81 34.38 30.20
C SER A 962 -0.44 33.85 30.92
N VAL A 963 -1.22 34.74 31.56
CA VAL A 963 -2.48 34.36 32.22
C VAL A 963 -3.53 33.91 31.21
N ALA A 964 -3.58 34.52 30.02
CA ALA A 964 -4.49 34.13 28.95
C ALA A 964 -4.22 32.71 28.43
N ILE A 965 -2.96 32.37 28.14
CA ILE A 965 -2.55 31.02 27.72
C ILE A 965 -2.86 30.01 28.83
N ALA A 966 -2.44 30.29 30.07
CA ALA A 966 -2.66 29.38 31.19
C ALA A 966 -4.16 29.17 31.49
N THR A 967 -4.98 30.23 31.36
CA THR A 967 -6.45 30.14 31.48
C THR A 967 -7.04 29.24 30.40
N ALA A 968 -6.63 29.41 29.14
CA ALA A 968 -7.12 28.59 28.03
C ALA A 968 -6.69 27.12 28.19
N LEU A 969 -5.45 26.86 28.62
CA LEU A 969 -4.93 25.51 28.92
C LEU A 969 -5.68 24.86 30.10
N LEU A 970 -5.87 25.56 31.22
CA LEU A 970 -6.60 25.04 32.39
C LEU A 970 -8.07 24.76 32.05
N TYR A 971 -8.72 25.68 31.34
CA TYR A 971 -10.08 25.48 30.84
C TYR A 971 -10.20 24.26 29.93
N ARG A 972 -9.25 24.02 29.02
CA ARG A 972 -9.26 22.85 28.12
C ARG A 972 -8.83 21.56 28.84
N LEU A 973 -7.95 21.63 29.83
CA LEU A 973 -7.62 20.52 30.73
C LEU A 973 -8.90 20.00 31.41
N VAL A 974 -9.77 20.90 31.85
CA VAL A 974 -11.00 20.56 32.55
C VAL A 974 -12.16 20.20 31.59
N THR A 975 -12.35 20.96 30.50
CA THR A 975 -13.51 20.79 29.59
C THR A 975 -13.27 19.89 28.38
N PHE A 976 -12.03 19.52 28.08
CA PHE A 976 -11.70 18.64 26.96
C PHE A 976 -10.87 17.44 27.43
N TYR A 977 -9.60 17.63 27.80
CA TYR A 977 -8.67 16.53 28.07
C TYR A 977 -9.10 15.66 29.27
N GLY A 978 -9.47 16.29 30.39
CA GLY A 978 -9.92 15.61 31.61
C GLY A 978 -11.24 14.85 31.46
N ARG A 979 -12.02 15.09 30.39
CA ARG A 979 -13.22 14.31 30.08
C ARG A 979 -12.93 12.99 29.39
N ILE A 980 -11.77 12.83 28.77
CA ILE A 980 -11.42 11.66 27.95
C ILE A 980 -11.49 10.34 28.74
N PRO A 981 -10.94 10.22 29.97
CA PRO A 981 -11.02 8.97 30.75
C PRO A 981 -12.46 8.60 31.13
N PHE A 982 -13.26 9.58 31.54
CA PHE A 982 -14.68 9.36 31.87
C PHE A 982 -15.49 8.95 30.62
N GLY A 983 -15.20 9.57 29.46
CA GLY A 983 -15.83 9.20 28.18
C GLY A 983 -15.51 7.78 27.75
N TRP A 984 -14.26 7.33 27.92
CA TRP A 984 -13.87 5.94 27.66
C TRP A 984 -14.60 4.95 28.58
N LEU A 985 -14.63 5.22 29.88
CA LEU A 985 -15.30 4.38 30.87
C LEU A 985 -16.82 4.30 30.60
N ALA A 986 -17.45 5.43 30.27
CA ALA A 986 -18.85 5.50 29.90
C ALA A 986 -19.15 4.73 28.60
N MET A 987 -18.29 4.82 27.59
CA MET A 987 -18.44 4.07 26.33
C MET A 987 -18.37 2.56 26.58
N LYS A 988 -17.35 2.07 27.30
CA LYS A 988 -17.22 0.65 27.65
C LYS A 988 -18.41 0.12 28.48
N TYR A 989 -18.97 0.96 29.36
CA TYR A 989 -20.18 0.63 30.12
C TYR A 989 -21.44 0.59 29.24
N MET A 990 -21.58 1.49 28.26
CA MET A 990 -22.68 1.45 27.28
C MET A 990 -22.60 0.23 26.37
N GLU A 991 -21.41 -0.17 25.94
CA GLU A 991 -21.21 -1.41 25.16
C GLU A 991 -21.56 -2.65 26.00
N LYS A 992 -21.09 -2.74 27.26
CA LYS A 992 -21.46 -3.85 28.17
C LYS A 992 -22.98 -3.90 28.50
N LYS A 993 -23.71 -2.79 28.35
CA LYS A 993 -25.18 -2.74 28.52
C LYS A 993 -25.98 -2.71 27.22
N ASP A 994 -25.35 -3.01 26.09
CA ASP A 994 -25.96 -3.04 24.75
C ASP A 994 -26.75 -1.76 24.40
N LEU A 995 -26.15 -0.59 24.66
CA LEU A 995 -26.78 0.73 24.46
C LEU A 995 -26.37 1.44 23.16
N LEU A 996 -25.56 0.83 22.28
CA LEU A 996 -24.96 1.47 21.09
C LEU A 996 -25.04 0.63 19.80
#